data_AF-C2M9S4-F1
#
_entry.id   AF-C2M9S4-F1
#
_cell.length_a   1.000
_cell.length_b   1.000
_cell.length_c   1.000
_cell.angle_alpha   90.00
_cell.angle_beta   90.00
_cell.angle_gamma   90.00
#
_symmetry.space_group_name_H-M   'P 1'
#
loop_
_entity.id
_entity.type
_entity.pdbx_description
1 polymer ?
#
loop_
_entity_poly.entity_id
_entity_poly.type
_entity_poly.pdbx_seq_one_letter_code
_entity_poly.pdbx_strand_id
1 'polypeptide(L)'
;MLHSIIRRGLMTMLMGLALCSLQSYAASRILFTTALPVGSTITLTLSADGAVTAQGLAGSILADGKAHAYTLESAEVKLSGAITAITLSHQKLSALDIRQAKELTELRCVDNNLTELNLSFAKGLQHLDCTFNQLEQLNIPKASALKELRLKGNYVKSLDLDQCPDLEILDYADNYYPAFIDLSKCPKLQQLDLAKNQFRSLDLSHNGALRSLSCGENEISSLDLAHLSSLERLSVANCSNLSKLTLGEQSKLRYLDLYGTGVRSLDFSKFPLLEELSCAYGQLASLDLSHNQNLRILSCAKNPFAGLDVSHCPLLEELSCGDLQIKSIDLSHNPKLVSLRIGHNNLSQIDLSAQKELKTLHLFYNNISKLDLSAQTHLEELLCNDNQLSSITLPASAPLRQLDIYDNQIKESQMAQIIAQLPNRTGQTRGLFKVVNSPSTLEGNVCTKALVEQALGKYWRVVDYADFADSGNGLDYRGSDAPELGESVVKFTFDKAGSTVQLTVGGLGLLESTGTTKPITNSKDPVTYTLEGNELTIHGDVYKLIVSGATIQAVELTKATYLRELELHDYQPATITLAELPNLVSLRLHDNQLTSIQLSGTPLLNYISCYGNKLTVEAGKDVIASLPKRLEAERATILWLNSKGAGVDNAFAKELQLLAQAKGWTMSDYLDGSKGDTGAPIEIPTFIHPIVPVATHAVQIRLTADALQISAAPHTSIALYDLSGQLQLQTETDAEGLRELPLTACPAGLYILATPSEAVKVVIP
;
A
#
# COMPACT_ATOMS: atom_id res chain seq x y z
N MET A 1 60.65 -59.38 -3.40
CA MET A 1 59.25 -59.74 -3.09
C MET A 1 58.49 -58.68 -2.28
N LEU A 2 59.13 -57.88 -1.42
CA LEU A 2 58.41 -56.82 -0.67
C LEU A 2 57.94 -55.62 -1.53
N HIS A 3 58.59 -55.36 -2.67
CA HIS A 3 58.26 -54.23 -3.55
C HIS A 3 57.08 -54.48 -4.52
N SER A 4 56.65 -55.73 -4.76
CA SER A 4 55.50 -56.01 -5.63
C SER A 4 54.16 -56.12 -4.87
N ILE A 5 54.20 -56.29 -3.54
CA ILE A 5 53.02 -56.36 -2.68
C ILE A 5 52.53 -54.96 -2.32
N ILE A 6 53.44 -54.00 -2.10
CA ILE A 6 53.09 -52.61 -1.80
C ILE A 6 52.51 -51.91 -3.03
N ARG A 7 52.99 -52.20 -4.25
CA ARG A 7 52.43 -51.62 -5.48
C ARG A 7 51.03 -52.15 -5.83
N ARG A 8 50.72 -53.41 -5.50
CA ARG A 8 49.36 -53.96 -5.71
C ARG A 8 48.39 -53.51 -4.62
N GLY A 9 48.83 -53.38 -3.37
CA GLY A 9 47.99 -52.90 -2.26
C GLY A 9 47.67 -51.40 -2.34
N LEU A 10 48.61 -50.56 -2.80
CA LEU A 10 48.35 -49.13 -2.96
C LEU A 10 47.45 -48.85 -4.18
N MET A 11 47.54 -49.65 -5.24
CA MET A 11 46.72 -49.47 -6.46
C MET A 11 45.27 -49.94 -6.26
N THR A 12 45.01 -50.95 -5.42
CA THR A 12 43.64 -51.32 -5.01
C THR A 12 43.06 -50.40 -3.93
N MET A 13 43.88 -49.80 -3.04
CA MET A 13 43.41 -48.77 -2.10
C MET A 13 43.12 -47.44 -2.80
N LEU A 14 43.91 -47.04 -3.79
CA LEU A 14 43.65 -45.82 -4.59
C LEU A 14 42.46 -45.99 -5.55
N MET A 15 42.19 -47.20 -6.06
CA MET A 15 40.93 -47.48 -6.76
C MET A 15 39.73 -47.54 -5.79
N GLY A 16 39.90 -48.04 -4.56
CA GLY A 16 38.83 -48.09 -3.55
C GLY A 16 38.47 -46.73 -2.94
N LEU A 17 39.43 -45.82 -2.80
CA LEU A 17 39.21 -44.47 -2.25
C LEU A 17 38.80 -43.43 -3.32
N ALA A 18 39.09 -43.66 -4.60
CA ALA A 18 38.60 -42.81 -5.69
C ALA A 18 37.17 -43.18 -6.16
N LEU A 19 36.65 -44.34 -5.75
CA LEU A 19 35.27 -44.77 -6.04
C LEU A 19 34.25 -44.43 -4.93
N CYS A 20 34.70 -43.85 -3.81
CA CYS A 20 33.83 -43.35 -2.74
C CYS A 20 33.69 -41.81 -2.68
N SER A 21 34.27 -41.06 -3.61
CA SER A 21 34.07 -39.59 -3.72
C SER A 21 33.62 -39.13 -5.11
N LEU A 22 33.09 -40.06 -5.90
CA LEU A 22 32.42 -39.80 -7.18
C LEU A 22 31.11 -40.58 -7.18
N GLN A 23 30.21 -40.26 -6.23
CA GLN A 23 28.80 -40.33 -6.60
C GLN A 23 28.66 -39.41 -7.80
N SER A 24 28.31 -39.96 -8.96
CA SER A 24 27.96 -39.12 -10.09
C SER A 24 26.70 -38.33 -9.70
N TYR A 25 26.86 -37.12 -9.17
CA TYR A 25 25.78 -36.18 -8.90
C TYR A 25 25.01 -35.79 -10.18
N ALA A 26 25.45 -36.29 -11.35
CA ALA A 26 24.81 -36.24 -12.66
C ALA A 26 23.35 -36.76 -12.72
N ALA A 27 22.85 -37.39 -11.64
CA ALA A 27 21.47 -37.90 -11.56
C ALA A 27 20.49 -37.01 -10.79
N SER A 28 20.93 -36.03 -10.01
CA SER A 28 20.01 -35.15 -9.26
C SER A 28 19.44 -34.07 -10.16
N ARG A 29 18.11 -34.00 -10.23
CA ARG A 29 17.39 -33.14 -11.17
C ARG A 29 16.12 -32.57 -10.55
N ILE A 30 15.87 -31.32 -10.86
CA ILE A 30 14.59 -30.64 -10.60
C ILE A 30 14.09 -30.14 -11.95
N LEU A 31 12.84 -30.48 -12.28
CA LEU A 31 12.16 -30.01 -13.48
C LEU A 31 10.96 -29.18 -13.05
N PHE A 32 10.76 -28.02 -13.66
CA PHE A 32 9.56 -27.23 -13.45
C PHE A 32 9.06 -26.62 -14.76
N THR A 33 7.76 -26.35 -14.80
CA THR A 33 7.09 -25.72 -15.93
C THR A 33 6.43 -24.43 -15.45
N THR A 34 6.70 -23.33 -16.14
CA THR A 34 6.11 -22.02 -15.86
C THR A 34 5.15 -21.58 -16.97
N ALA A 35 4.08 -20.89 -16.58
CA ALA A 35 3.19 -20.21 -17.53
C ALA A 35 3.73 -18.84 -17.99
N LEU A 36 4.93 -18.44 -17.56
CA LEU A 36 5.58 -17.21 -18.03
C LEU A 36 6.06 -17.36 -19.48
N PRO A 37 5.93 -16.31 -20.31
CA PRO A 37 6.46 -16.33 -21.67
C PRO A 37 7.98 -16.55 -21.72
N VAL A 38 8.47 -17.24 -22.75
CA VAL A 38 9.91 -17.29 -23.05
C VAL A 38 10.44 -15.86 -23.24
N GLY A 39 11.62 -15.57 -22.70
CA GLY A 39 12.19 -14.23 -22.60
C GLY A 39 11.87 -13.50 -21.28
N SER A 40 10.92 -14.02 -20.48
CA SER A 40 10.66 -13.46 -19.14
C SER A 40 11.83 -13.70 -18.19
N THR A 41 11.96 -12.82 -17.20
CA THR A 41 12.90 -13.02 -16.09
C THR A 41 12.25 -13.84 -14.99
N ILE A 42 12.95 -14.86 -14.50
CA ILE A 42 12.60 -15.59 -13.28
C ILE A 42 13.69 -15.40 -12.22
N THR A 43 13.32 -15.41 -10.95
CA THR A 43 14.28 -15.30 -9.83
C THR A 43 14.43 -16.63 -9.12
N LEU A 44 15.65 -17.17 -9.10
CA LEU A 44 15.96 -18.41 -8.38
C LEU A 44 16.91 -18.12 -7.23
N THR A 45 16.62 -18.71 -6.07
CA THR A 45 17.59 -18.87 -4.99
C THR A 45 17.93 -20.35 -4.90
N LEU A 46 19.21 -20.68 -5.06
CA LEU A 46 19.68 -22.06 -5.14
C LEU A 46 20.90 -22.26 -4.25
N SER A 47 20.94 -23.38 -3.53
CA SER A 47 22.13 -23.90 -2.86
C SER A 47 22.36 -25.33 -3.34
N ALA A 48 23.62 -25.69 -3.58
CA ALA A 48 23.98 -27.03 -4.04
C ALA A 48 25.37 -27.44 -3.56
N ASP A 49 25.60 -28.74 -3.44
CA ASP A 49 26.94 -29.31 -3.27
C ASP A 49 27.60 -29.48 -4.65
N GLY A 50 28.28 -28.43 -5.10
CA GLY A 50 28.95 -28.38 -6.40
C GLY A 50 28.15 -27.63 -7.47
N ALA A 51 28.58 -27.78 -8.72
CA ALA A 51 28.04 -27.00 -9.84
C ALA A 51 26.63 -27.44 -10.23
N VAL A 52 25.78 -26.46 -10.55
CA VAL A 52 24.43 -26.66 -11.10
C VAL A 52 24.42 -26.22 -12.56
N THR A 53 23.78 -27.00 -13.40
CA THR A 53 23.53 -26.66 -14.81
C THR A 53 22.03 -26.52 -15.04
N ALA A 54 21.63 -25.65 -15.96
CA ALA A 54 20.23 -25.51 -16.39
C ALA A 54 20.10 -25.79 -17.88
N GLN A 55 18.94 -26.33 -18.25
CA GLN A 55 18.39 -26.25 -19.60
C GLN A 55 17.11 -25.43 -19.52
N GLY A 56 16.91 -24.48 -20.44
CA GLY A 56 15.76 -23.58 -20.45
C GLY A 56 15.98 -22.24 -19.73
N LEU A 57 17.21 -21.95 -19.28
CA LEU A 57 17.60 -20.67 -18.71
C LEU A 57 18.88 -20.17 -19.36
N ALA A 58 18.94 -18.86 -19.63
CA ALA A 58 20.12 -18.22 -20.17
C ALA A 58 21.20 -18.04 -19.09
N GLY A 59 22.44 -18.34 -19.47
CA GLY A 59 23.62 -18.09 -18.64
C GLY A 59 24.00 -19.24 -17.69
N SER A 60 25.00 -18.97 -16.85
CA SER A 60 25.47 -19.94 -15.85
C SER A 60 24.66 -19.84 -14.57
N ILE A 61 24.27 -20.99 -14.00
CA ILE A 61 23.49 -21.02 -12.76
C ILE A 61 24.41 -20.86 -11.54
N LEU A 62 24.06 -19.90 -10.70
CA LEU A 62 24.72 -19.63 -9.43
C LEU A 62 23.94 -20.31 -8.31
N ALA A 63 24.63 -21.17 -7.55
CA ALA A 63 24.09 -21.91 -6.42
C ALA A 63 24.76 -21.46 -5.10
N ASP A 64 24.80 -20.13 -4.87
CA ASP A 64 25.46 -19.48 -3.73
C ASP A 64 24.50 -19.13 -2.57
N GLY A 65 23.26 -19.63 -2.63
CA GLY A 65 22.20 -19.35 -1.66
C GLY A 65 21.59 -17.96 -1.77
N LYS A 66 21.91 -17.18 -2.82
CA LYS A 66 21.33 -15.85 -3.06
C LYS A 66 20.34 -15.86 -4.20
N ALA A 67 19.47 -14.87 -4.22
CA ALA A 67 18.52 -14.66 -5.30
C ALA A 67 19.24 -14.12 -6.53
N HIS A 68 19.06 -14.80 -7.66
CA HIS A 68 19.59 -14.41 -8.97
C HIS A 68 18.49 -14.42 -10.01
N ALA A 69 18.55 -13.45 -10.92
CA ALA A 69 17.62 -13.32 -12.04
C ALA A 69 18.16 -14.06 -13.27
N TYR A 70 17.30 -14.86 -13.91
CA TYR A 70 17.61 -15.62 -15.11
C TYR A 70 16.56 -15.37 -16.19
N THR A 71 17.00 -15.24 -17.43
CA THR A 71 16.09 -15.15 -18.58
C THR A 71 15.65 -16.55 -18.99
N LEU A 72 14.33 -16.73 -19.11
CA LEU A 72 13.71 -17.97 -19.53
C LEU A 72 13.96 -18.22 -21.03
N GLU A 73 14.58 -19.33 -21.38
CA GLU A 73 14.75 -19.78 -22.78
C GLU A 73 13.71 -20.84 -23.18
N SER A 74 13.08 -21.49 -22.19
CA SER A 74 12.03 -22.49 -22.37
C SER A 74 11.07 -22.45 -21.19
N ALA A 75 9.78 -22.64 -21.44
CA ALA A 75 8.76 -22.78 -20.39
C ALA A 75 9.01 -24.00 -19.48
N GLU A 76 9.67 -25.04 -20.01
CA GLU A 76 10.16 -26.17 -19.25
C GLU A 76 11.63 -25.96 -18.90
N VAL A 77 11.93 -25.90 -17.60
CA VAL A 77 13.28 -25.67 -17.09
C VAL A 77 13.75 -26.89 -16.33
N LYS A 78 14.94 -27.36 -16.67
CA LYS A 78 15.59 -28.50 -16.02
C LYS A 78 16.88 -28.07 -15.35
N LEU A 79 16.93 -28.17 -14.03
CA LEU A 79 18.13 -27.99 -13.24
C LEU A 79 18.77 -29.34 -12.96
N SER A 80 20.09 -29.45 -13.10
CA SER A 80 20.86 -30.67 -12.84
C SER A 80 22.07 -30.36 -11.96
N GLY A 81 22.17 -31.05 -10.82
CA GLY A 81 23.19 -30.84 -9.79
C GLY A 81 22.71 -31.32 -8.41
N ALA A 82 23.61 -31.37 -7.44
CA ALA A 82 23.31 -31.78 -6.06
C ALA A 82 22.62 -30.65 -5.27
N ILE A 83 21.44 -30.24 -5.72
CA ILE A 83 20.68 -29.12 -5.15
C ILE A 83 20.16 -29.50 -3.76
N THR A 84 20.52 -28.71 -2.76
CA THR A 84 20.14 -28.89 -1.36
C THR A 84 19.04 -27.93 -0.92
N ALA A 85 18.96 -26.75 -1.53
CA ALA A 85 17.88 -25.79 -1.29
C ALA A 85 17.48 -25.08 -2.57
N ILE A 86 16.18 -24.86 -2.76
CA ILE A 86 15.65 -24.12 -3.91
C ILE A 86 14.41 -23.29 -3.54
N THR A 87 14.40 -22.04 -4.02
CA THR A 87 13.23 -21.15 -3.99
C THR A 87 12.79 -20.81 -5.41
N LEU A 88 11.51 -21.08 -5.68
CA LEU A 88 10.81 -20.94 -6.96
C LEU A 88 9.49 -20.13 -6.81
N SER A 89 9.45 -19.20 -5.86
CA SER A 89 8.21 -18.47 -5.53
C SER A 89 7.83 -17.40 -6.56
N HIS A 90 6.52 -17.16 -6.72
CA HIS A 90 5.96 -16.14 -7.63
C HIS A 90 6.30 -16.33 -9.12
N GLN A 91 6.43 -17.58 -9.58
CA GLN A 91 6.87 -17.90 -10.94
C GLN A 91 5.76 -18.47 -11.82
N LYS A 92 4.50 -18.47 -11.36
CA LYS A 92 3.35 -19.07 -12.07
C LYS A 92 3.64 -20.51 -12.50
N LEU A 93 4.31 -21.29 -11.65
CA LEU A 93 4.62 -22.69 -11.94
C LEU A 93 3.33 -23.51 -12.01
N SER A 94 3.17 -24.28 -13.08
CA SER A 94 2.07 -25.24 -13.25
C SER A 94 2.47 -26.67 -12.91
N ALA A 95 3.77 -26.98 -12.95
CA ALA A 95 4.30 -28.29 -12.58
C ALA A 95 5.69 -28.17 -11.93
N LEU A 96 5.96 -29.05 -10.96
CA LEU A 96 7.25 -29.17 -10.29
C LEU A 96 7.54 -30.65 -9.98
N ASP A 97 8.58 -31.19 -10.60
CA ASP A 97 9.05 -32.56 -10.42
C ASP A 97 10.41 -32.57 -9.70
N ILE A 98 10.38 -33.09 -8.47
CA ILE A 98 11.54 -33.25 -7.58
C ILE A 98 11.91 -34.71 -7.35
N ARG A 99 11.37 -35.67 -8.13
CA ARG A 99 11.57 -37.11 -7.87
C ARG A 99 13.03 -37.55 -7.89
N GLN A 100 13.89 -36.79 -8.56
CA GLN A 100 15.33 -37.07 -8.65
C GLN A 100 16.18 -36.17 -7.73
N ALA A 101 15.58 -35.23 -6.99
CA ALA A 101 16.27 -34.30 -6.11
C ALA A 101 16.49 -34.89 -4.70
N LYS A 102 17.35 -35.90 -4.59
CA LYS A 102 17.53 -36.67 -3.34
C LYS A 102 18.23 -35.90 -2.23
N GLU A 103 19.04 -34.90 -2.58
CA GLU A 103 19.80 -34.07 -1.64
C GLU A 103 18.98 -32.88 -1.10
N LEU A 104 17.75 -32.70 -1.58
CA LEU A 104 16.93 -31.53 -1.27
C LEU A 104 16.50 -31.55 0.19
N THR A 105 16.98 -30.57 0.96
CA THR A 105 16.61 -30.33 2.36
C THR A 105 15.63 -29.17 2.52
N GLU A 106 15.54 -28.27 1.54
CA GLU A 106 14.63 -27.14 1.56
C GLU A 106 13.99 -26.89 0.18
N LEU A 107 12.67 -26.73 0.17
CA LEU A 107 11.89 -26.37 -1.00
C LEU A 107 10.93 -25.24 -0.66
N ARG A 108 11.04 -24.11 -1.37
CA ARG A 108 10.07 -23.03 -1.34
C ARG A 108 9.49 -22.80 -2.73
N CYS A 109 8.17 -22.90 -2.85
CA CYS A 109 7.43 -22.76 -4.11
C CYS A 109 6.15 -21.94 -3.92
N VAL A 110 6.25 -20.87 -3.12
CA VAL A 110 5.13 -20.02 -2.70
C VAL A 110 4.50 -19.27 -3.88
N ASP A 111 3.18 -19.11 -3.85
CA ASP A 111 2.42 -18.31 -4.83
C ASP A 111 2.67 -18.77 -6.28
N ASN A 112 2.21 -19.98 -6.56
CA ASN A 112 2.28 -20.63 -7.86
C ASN A 112 0.94 -21.32 -8.18
N ASN A 113 0.87 -22.03 -9.30
CA ASN A 113 -0.33 -22.71 -9.78
C ASN A 113 -0.18 -24.25 -9.69
N LEU A 114 0.57 -24.76 -8.71
CA LEU A 114 0.80 -26.20 -8.57
C LEU A 114 -0.49 -26.89 -8.10
N THR A 115 -0.97 -27.86 -8.86
CA THR A 115 -2.11 -28.73 -8.50
C THR A 115 -1.66 -30.03 -7.82
N GLU A 116 -0.41 -30.42 -8.03
CA GLU A 116 0.22 -31.58 -7.40
C GLU A 116 1.66 -31.27 -6.98
N LEU A 117 2.09 -31.90 -5.88
CA LEU A 117 3.47 -31.89 -5.43
C LEU A 117 3.83 -33.25 -4.81
N ASN A 118 4.71 -34.00 -5.48
CA ASN A 118 5.08 -35.34 -5.05
C ASN A 118 6.36 -35.34 -4.21
N LEU A 119 6.21 -35.51 -2.90
CA LEU A 119 7.31 -35.53 -1.93
C LEU A 119 7.92 -36.94 -1.70
N SER A 120 7.41 -37.99 -2.34
CA SER A 120 7.72 -39.39 -2.00
C SER A 120 9.23 -39.74 -2.02
N PHE A 121 10.03 -38.96 -2.76
CA PHE A 121 11.46 -39.18 -2.96
C PHE A 121 12.34 -38.18 -2.20
N ALA A 122 11.76 -37.11 -1.65
CA ALA A 122 12.47 -36.06 -0.93
C ALA A 122 12.54 -36.37 0.58
N LYS A 123 13.11 -37.54 0.93
CA LYS A 123 13.15 -38.02 2.33
C LYS A 123 14.00 -37.16 3.27
N GLY A 124 14.99 -36.45 2.71
CA GLY A 124 15.84 -35.52 3.45
C GLY A 124 15.24 -34.12 3.63
N LEU A 125 14.04 -33.87 3.11
CA LEU A 125 13.40 -32.55 3.16
C LEU A 125 13.07 -32.17 4.61
N GLN A 126 13.62 -31.04 5.06
CA GLN A 126 13.42 -30.49 6.41
C GLN A 126 12.46 -29.29 6.40
N HIS A 127 12.50 -28.50 5.33
CA HIS A 127 11.69 -27.29 5.20
C HIS A 127 10.92 -27.31 3.88
N LEU A 128 9.59 -27.27 3.98
CA LEU A 128 8.71 -27.17 2.82
C LEU A 128 7.79 -25.97 2.98
N ASP A 129 7.85 -25.05 2.01
CA ASP A 129 6.88 -23.99 1.86
C ASP A 129 6.23 -24.06 0.48
N CYS A 130 4.96 -24.45 0.46
CA CYS A 130 4.11 -24.53 -0.73
C CYS A 130 2.86 -23.66 -0.61
N THR A 131 2.95 -22.61 0.21
CA THR A 131 1.88 -21.64 0.46
C THR A 131 1.35 -21.01 -0.83
N PHE A 132 0.04 -20.75 -0.91
CA PHE A 132 -0.67 -20.19 -2.06
C PHE A 132 -0.41 -20.99 -3.35
N ASN A 133 -0.93 -22.21 -3.39
CA ASN A 133 -0.97 -23.06 -4.58
C ASN A 133 -2.39 -23.66 -4.73
N GLN A 134 -2.55 -24.66 -5.58
CA GLN A 134 -3.83 -25.31 -5.85
C GLN A 134 -3.81 -26.79 -5.43
N LEU A 135 -2.99 -27.14 -4.42
CA LEU A 135 -2.83 -28.53 -3.99
C LEU A 135 -4.10 -29.02 -3.30
N GLU A 136 -4.72 -30.08 -3.82
CA GLU A 136 -5.87 -30.74 -3.16
C GLU A 136 -5.44 -31.79 -2.14
N GLN A 137 -4.19 -32.26 -2.24
CA GLN A 137 -3.60 -33.28 -1.38
C GLN A 137 -2.10 -33.05 -1.27
N LEU A 138 -1.54 -33.42 -0.11
CA LEU A 138 -0.10 -33.45 0.09
C LEU A 138 0.28 -34.71 0.87
N ASN A 139 0.96 -35.63 0.20
CA ASN A 139 1.39 -36.89 0.79
C ASN A 139 2.80 -36.76 1.34
N ILE A 140 2.93 -36.84 2.67
CA ILE A 140 4.21 -36.81 3.36
C ILE A 140 4.92 -38.18 3.20
N PRO A 141 6.23 -38.22 2.86
CA PRO A 141 6.97 -39.47 2.75
C PRO A 141 7.12 -40.16 4.11
N LYS A 142 7.17 -41.51 4.09
CA LYS A 142 7.49 -42.30 5.29
C LYS A 142 8.87 -41.93 5.84
N ALA A 143 8.97 -41.82 7.18
CA ALA A 143 10.18 -41.37 7.89
C ALA A 143 10.68 -40.00 7.39
N SER A 144 9.83 -38.98 7.53
CA SER A 144 10.12 -37.61 7.11
C SER A 144 11.10 -36.93 8.07
N ALA A 145 12.02 -36.13 7.53
CA ALA A 145 12.89 -35.23 8.30
C ALA A 145 12.31 -33.81 8.46
N LEU A 146 11.03 -33.62 8.10
CA LEU A 146 10.38 -32.31 8.12
C LEU A 146 10.35 -31.71 9.53
N LYS A 147 10.88 -30.50 9.63
CA LYS A 147 10.80 -29.60 10.78
C LYS A 147 9.83 -28.45 10.54
N GLU A 148 9.62 -28.10 9.27
CA GLU A 148 8.74 -27.00 8.89
C GLU A 148 7.91 -27.40 7.66
N LEU A 149 6.60 -27.25 7.80
CA LEU A 149 5.64 -27.48 6.75
C LEU A 149 4.67 -26.29 6.67
N ARG A 150 4.74 -25.52 5.59
CA ARG A 150 3.79 -24.46 5.27
C ARG A 150 3.04 -24.81 3.99
N LEU A 151 1.72 -24.82 4.08
CA LEU A 151 0.81 -25.15 2.99
C LEU A 151 -0.46 -24.28 3.03
N LYS A 152 -0.37 -23.09 3.61
CA LYS A 152 -1.48 -22.14 3.68
C LYS A 152 -2.03 -21.80 2.30
N GLY A 153 -3.34 -21.53 2.17
CA GLY A 153 -3.90 -21.05 0.91
C GLY A 153 -3.87 -22.11 -0.19
N ASN A 154 -4.14 -23.38 0.16
CA ASN A 154 -4.25 -24.50 -0.77
C ASN A 154 -5.66 -25.11 -0.67
N TYR A 155 -5.88 -26.27 -1.29
CA TYR A 155 -7.15 -26.99 -1.24
C TYR A 155 -7.06 -28.32 -0.47
N VAL A 156 -6.08 -28.46 0.44
CA VAL A 156 -5.80 -29.73 1.12
C VAL A 156 -6.85 -30.00 2.20
N LYS A 157 -7.68 -31.02 1.98
CA LYS A 157 -8.81 -31.39 2.87
C LYS A 157 -8.40 -32.21 4.10
N SER A 158 -7.30 -32.95 3.99
CA SER A 158 -6.78 -33.81 5.05
C SER A 158 -5.27 -33.92 4.93
N LEU A 159 -4.59 -33.93 6.08
CA LEU A 159 -3.14 -34.02 6.17
C LEU A 159 -2.76 -35.09 7.20
N ASP A 160 -1.98 -36.07 6.78
CA ASP A 160 -1.43 -37.12 7.64
C ASP A 160 -0.03 -36.71 8.12
N LEU A 161 0.14 -36.62 9.44
CA LEU A 161 1.37 -36.20 10.11
C LEU A 161 2.02 -37.32 10.93
N ASP A 162 1.57 -38.57 10.80
CA ASP A 162 2.11 -39.72 11.57
C ASP A 162 3.62 -39.93 11.40
N GLN A 163 4.17 -39.39 10.31
CA GLN A 163 5.57 -39.56 9.91
C GLN A 163 6.43 -38.32 10.18
N CYS A 164 5.93 -37.34 10.95
CA CYS A 164 6.57 -36.04 11.20
C CYS A 164 6.91 -35.80 12.70
N PRO A 165 7.65 -36.68 13.39
CA PRO A 165 7.93 -36.53 14.82
C PRO A 165 8.81 -35.33 15.17
N ASP A 166 9.55 -34.80 14.19
CA ASP A 166 10.46 -33.67 14.34
C ASP A 166 9.85 -32.33 13.90
N LEU A 167 8.54 -32.29 13.59
CA LEU A 167 7.89 -31.07 13.13
C LEU A 167 7.82 -30.01 14.25
N GLU A 168 8.37 -28.83 13.95
CA GLU A 168 8.43 -27.66 14.83
C GLU A 168 7.49 -26.55 14.38
N ILE A 169 7.22 -26.44 13.08
CA ILE A 169 6.35 -25.42 12.49
C ILE A 169 5.35 -26.08 11.53
N LEU A 170 4.06 -25.81 11.76
CA LEU A 170 2.99 -26.17 10.84
C LEU A 170 2.12 -24.94 10.55
N ASP A 171 2.06 -24.54 9.29
CA ASP A 171 1.08 -23.57 8.79
C ASP A 171 0.13 -24.28 7.81
N TYR A 172 -1.06 -24.57 8.30
CA TYR A 172 -2.14 -25.23 7.59
C TYR A 172 -3.40 -24.35 7.53
N ALA A 173 -3.21 -23.02 7.60
CA ALA A 173 -4.31 -22.06 7.52
C ALA A 173 -4.94 -21.99 6.13
N ASP A 174 -6.17 -21.48 6.04
CA ASP A 174 -6.83 -21.10 4.78
C ASP A 174 -6.76 -22.22 3.71
N ASN A 175 -7.17 -23.42 4.08
CA ASN A 175 -7.26 -24.55 3.17
C ASN A 175 -8.73 -24.80 2.76
N TYR A 176 -9.02 -25.92 2.08
CA TYR A 176 -10.41 -26.27 1.71
C TYR A 176 -11.21 -26.82 2.91
N TYR A 177 -11.21 -26.05 3.98
CA TYR A 177 -11.99 -26.26 5.19
C TYR A 177 -11.82 -27.65 5.86
N PRO A 178 -10.59 -28.11 6.16
CA PRO A 178 -10.39 -29.25 7.04
C PRO A 178 -11.13 -29.06 8.37
N ALA A 179 -11.74 -30.15 8.85
CA ALA A 179 -12.48 -30.18 10.12
C ALA A 179 -11.75 -30.94 11.24
N PHE A 180 -10.67 -31.66 10.91
CA PHE A 180 -9.91 -32.49 11.84
C PHE A 180 -8.43 -32.58 11.44
N ILE A 181 -7.55 -32.60 12.45
CA ILE A 181 -6.12 -32.88 12.31
C ILE A 181 -5.64 -33.60 13.57
N ASP A 182 -4.86 -34.66 13.39
CA ASP A 182 -4.17 -35.34 14.49
C ASP A 182 -2.76 -34.76 14.66
N LEU A 183 -2.50 -34.13 15.81
CA LEU A 183 -1.23 -33.52 16.16
C LEU A 183 -0.46 -34.33 17.23
N SER A 184 -0.98 -35.49 17.63
CA SER A 184 -0.40 -36.33 18.69
C SER A 184 1.00 -36.86 18.37
N LYS A 185 1.35 -36.91 17.08
CA LYS A 185 2.67 -37.33 16.57
C LYS A 185 3.66 -36.19 16.37
N CYS A 186 3.28 -34.95 16.66
CA CYS A 186 4.13 -33.77 16.49
C CYS A 186 4.48 -33.12 17.85
N PRO A 187 5.16 -33.81 18.79
CA PRO A 187 5.38 -33.29 20.15
C PRO A 187 6.37 -32.11 20.21
N LYS A 188 7.17 -31.90 19.16
CA LYS A 188 8.14 -30.79 19.06
C LYS A 188 7.55 -29.50 18.48
N LEU A 189 6.26 -29.48 18.19
CA LEU A 189 5.61 -28.34 17.56
C LEU A 189 5.71 -27.09 18.45
N GLN A 190 6.29 -26.03 17.90
CA GLN A 190 6.51 -24.73 18.53
C GLN A 190 5.59 -23.66 17.93
N GLN A 191 5.25 -23.77 16.65
CA GLN A 191 4.34 -22.86 15.96
C GLN A 191 3.28 -23.65 15.19
N LEU A 192 2.03 -23.25 15.40
CA LEU A 192 0.88 -23.86 14.75
C LEU A 192 -0.08 -22.76 14.28
N ASP A 193 -0.33 -22.73 12.98
CA ASP A 193 -1.41 -21.93 12.38
C ASP A 193 -2.41 -22.84 11.68
N LEU A 194 -3.65 -22.78 12.14
CA LEU A 194 -4.82 -23.51 11.64
C LEU A 194 -5.95 -22.56 11.26
N ALA A 195 -5.70 -21.24 11.20
CA ALA A 195 -6.74 -20.25 11.02
C ALA A 195 -7.50 -20.42 9.69
N LYS A 196 -8.74 -19.91 9.61
CA LYS A 196 -9.55 -19.91 8.39
C LYS A 196 -9.85 -21.30 7.85
N ASN A 197 -10.33 -22.20 8.71
CA ASN A 197 -10.72 -23.56 8.37
C ASN A 197 -12.09 -23.90 9.01
N GLN A 198 -12.43 -25.19 9.16
CA GLN A 198 -13.68 -25.64 9.79
C GLN A 198 -13.44 -26.55 11.01
N PHE A 199 -12.32 -26.36 11.72
CA PHE A 199 -12.04 -27.14 12.93
C PHE A 199 -13.10 -26.87 13.99
N ARG A 200 -13.73 -27.94 14.48
CA ARG A 200 -14.74 -27.88 15.57
C ARG A 200 -14.16 -28.18 16.95
N SER A 201 -13.07 -28.93 16.95
CA SER A 201 -12.29 -29.27 18.14
C SER A 201 -10.81 -29.33 17.76
N LEU A 202 -9.96 -29.10 18.75
CA LEU A 202 -8.52 -29.16 18.60
C LEU A 202 -7.93 -29.78 19.86
N ASP A 203 -7.26 -30.92 19.71
CA ASP A 203 -6.53 -31.58 20.79
C ASP A 203 -5.05 -31.22 20.70
N LEU A 204 -4.54 -30.54 21.74
CA LEU A 204 -3.14 -30.14 21.85
C LEU A 204 -2.44 -30.78 23.05
N SER A 205 -3.02 -31.83 23.65
CA SER A 205 -2.53 -32.48 24.87
C SER A 205 -1.08 -32.99 24.78
N HIS A 206 -0.59 -33.23 23.56
CA HIS A 206 0.77 -33.73 23.28
C HIS A 206 1.74 -32.63 22.79
N ASN A 207 1.28 -31.38 22.63
CA ASN A 207 2.04 -30.30 21.98
C ASN A 207 2.53 -29.23 23.00
N GLY A 208 3.07 -29.68 24.14
CA GLY A 208 3.50 -28.79 25.24
C GLY A 208 4.64 -27.82 24.92
N ALA A 209 5.32 -27.99 23.78
CA ALA A 209 6.39 -27.12 23.30
C ALA A 209 5.86 -25.86 22.54
N LEU A 210 4.56 -25.75 22.33
CA LEU A 210 3.96 -24.64 21.60
C LEU A 210 4.27 -23.28 22.24
N ARG A 211 4.73 -22.36 21.40
CA ARG A 211 4.98 -20.95 21.72
C ARG A 211 4.03 -20.02 20.98
N SER A 212 3.58 -20.42 19.79
CA SER A 212 2.61 -19.65 19.00
C SER A 212 1.49 -20.55 18.50
N LEU A 213 0.25 -20.16 18.81
CA LEU A 213 -0.95 -20.83 18.33
C LEU A 213 -1.89 -19.80 17.68
N SER A 214 -2.23 -20.05 16.42
CA SER A 214 -3.30 -19.36 15.70
C SER A 214 -4.31 -20.41 15.26
N CYS A 215 -5.55 -20.27 15.70
CA CYS A 215 -6.65 -21.13 15.25
C CYS A 215 -7.96 -20.34 15.11
N GLY A 216 -7.85 -19.04 14.82
CA GLY A 216 -9.00 -18.16 14.55
C GLY A 216 -9.79 -18.56 13.30
N GLU A 217 -10.95 -17.95 13.09
CA GLU A 217 -11.84 -18.20 11.94
C GLU A 217 -12.11 -19.70 11.74
N ASN A 218 -12.48 -20.38 12.83
CA ASN A 218 -12.87 -21.79 12.86
C ASN A 218 -14.20 -21.98 13.61
N GLU A 219 -14.69 -23.20 13.69
CA GLU A 219 -15.94 -23.58 14.37
C GLU A 219 -15.71 -24.10 15.81
N ILE A 220 -14.57 -23.79 16.42
CA ILE A 220 -14.20 -24.27 17.75
C ILE A 220 -15.14 -23.69 18.80
N SER A 221 -15.79 -24.54 19.59
CA SER A 221 -16.71 -24.13 20.66
C SER A 221 -16.10 -24.12 22.06
N SER A 222 -15.09 -24.98 22.27
CA SER A 222 -14.30 -25.04 23.51
C SER A 222 -12.85 -25.39 23.22
N LEU A 223 -11.92 -24.77 23.94
CA LEU A 223 -10.49 -25.01 23.80
C LEU A 223 -9.82 -25.04 25.17
N ASP A 224 -9.01 -26.08 25.42
CA ASP A 224 -8.24 -26.24 26.66
C ASP A 224 -6.75 -26.17 26.36
N LEU A 225 -6.10 -25.14 26.92
CA LEU A 225 -4.68 -24.83 26.73
C LEU A 225 -3.96 -24.74 28.08
N ALA A 226 -4.55 -25.24 29.18
CA ALA A 226 -4.01 -25.07 30.52
C ALA A 226 -2.57 -25.61 30.68
N HIS A 227 -2.22 -26.67 29.94
CA HIS A 227 -0.90 -27.30 29.95
C HIS A 227 0.16 -26.59 29.09
N LEU A 228 -0.22 -25.64 28.22
CA LEU A 228 0.70 -24.94 27.30
C LEU A 228 1.42 -23.77 27.99
N SER A 229 2.27 -24.08 28.97
CA SER A 229 3.02 -23.08 29.76
C SER A 229 4.08 -22.29 28.99
N SER A 230 4.46 -22.74 27.80
CA SER A 230 5.44 -22.04 26.93
C SER A 230 4.81 -21.07 25.94
N LEU A 231 3.48 -20.91 25.95
CA LEU A 231 2.77 -20.08 24.99
C LEU A 231 3.13 -18.59 25.16
N GLU A 232 3.59 -17.98 24.08
CA GLU A 232 3.96 -16.57 23.96
C GLU A 232 2.93 -15.77 23.15
N ARG A 233 2.27 -16.43 22.19
CA ARG A 233 1.23 -15.82 21.34
C ARG A 233 0.04 -16.76 21.15
N LEU A 234 -1.17 -16.23 21.33
CA LEU A 234 -2.43 -16.93 21.11
C LEU A 234 -3.40 -16.07 20.30
N SER A 235 -3.89 -16.58 19.17
CA SER A 235 -5.05 -16.02 18.48
C SER A 235 -6.12 -17.08 18.27
N VAL A 236 -7.33 -16.75 18.73
CA VAL A 236 -8.58 -17.49 18.50
C VAL A 236 -9.64 -16.57 17.87
N ALA A 237 -9.19 -15.50 17.21
CA ALA A 237 -10.07 -14.46 16.66
C ALA A 237 -11.14 -15.03 15.74
N ASN A 238 -12.34 -14.45 15.77
CA ASN A 238 -13.49 -14.83 14.95
C ASN A 238 -13.96 -16.29 15.11
N CYS A 239 -13.51 -17.01 16.14
CA CYS A 239 -14.17 -18.23 16.60
C CYS A 239 -15.42 -17.86 17.39
N SER A 240 -16.48 -17.43 16.69
CA SER A 240 -17.70 -16.88 17.30
C SER A 240 -18.44 -17.86 18.22
N ASN A 241 -18.28 -19.17 18.00
CA ASN A 241 -18.83 -20.22 18.85
C ASN A 241 -17.99 -20.52 20.10
N LEU A 242 -16.76 -19.99 20.19
CA LEU A 242 -15.85 -20.25 21.31
C LEU A 242 -16.34 -19.54 22.56
N SER A 243 -17.01 -20.30 23.43
CA SER A 243 -17.55 -19.78 24.70
C SER A 243 -16.74 -20.21 25.92
N LYS A 244 -15.95 -21.29 25.79
CA LYS A 244 -15.10 -21.83 26.85
C LYS A 244 -13.65 -21.90 26.39
N LEU A 245 -12.83 -20.97 26.86
CA LEU A 245 -11.38 -21.00 26.71
C LEU A 245 -10.75 -21.26 28.08
N THR A 246 -10.03 -22.37 28.23
CA THR A 246 -9.36 -22.73 29.48
C THR A 246 -7.88 -22.43 29.36
N LEU A 247 -7.43 -21.48 30.19
CA LEU A 247 -6.04 -21.05 30.28
C LEU A 247 -5.51 -21.31 31.71
N GLY A 248 -4.23 -21.67 31.76
CA GLY A 248 -3.47 -21.98 32.96
C GLY A 248 -2.62 -20.77 33.37
N GLU A 249 -1.45 -21.01 33.97
CA GLU A 249 -0.46 -19.96 34.22
C GLU A 249 0.40 -19.76 32.96
N GLN A 250 -0.05 -18.92 32.01
CA GLN A 250 0.73 -18.57 30.82
C GLN A 250 1.62 -17.34 31.08
N SER A 251 2.60 -17.51 31.99
CA SER A 251 3.54 -16.45 32.41
C SER A 251 4.40 -15.84 31.28
N LYS A 252 4.46 -16.47 30.11
CA LYS A 252 5.20 -16.01 28.93
C LYS A 252 4.33 -15.35 27.86
N LEU A 253 3.00 -15.33 28.02
CA LEU A 253 2.09 -14.82 27.01
C LEU A 253 2.25 -13.30 26.86
N ARG A 254 2.55 -12.85 25.64
CA ARG A 254 2.75 -11.44 25.27
C ARG A 254 1.65 -10.93 24.34
N TYR A 255 1.05 -11.82 23.56
CA TYR A 255 0.00 -11.50 22.60
C TYR A 255 -1.20 -12.41 22.81
N LEU A 256 -2.38 -11.80 23.02
CA LEU A 256 -3.65 -12.50 23.14
C LEU A 256 -4.71 -11.85 22.29
N ASP A 257 -5.27 -12.62 21.36
CA ASP A 257 -6.34 -12.19 20.48
C ASP A 257 -7.58 -13.09 20.60
N LEU A 258 -8.62 -12.48 21.16
CA LEU A 258 -9.95 -13.00 21.44
C LEU A 258 -11.03 -12.26 20.63
N TYR A 259 -10.63 -11.49 19.61
CA TYR A 259 -11.55 -10.69 18.80
C TYR A 259 -12.73 -11.55 18.31
N GLY A 260 -13.96 -11.05 18.44
CA GLY A 260 -15.13 -11.75 17.88
C GLY A 260 -15.46 -13.11 18.51
N THR A 261 -14.97 -13.41 19.71
CA THR A 261 -15.25 -14.69 20.40
C THR A 261 -16.42 -14.58 21.39
N GLY A 262 -17.00 -15.74 21.74
CA GLY A 262 -18.05 -15.86 22.74
C GLY A 262 -17.56 -15.99 24.19
N VAL A 263 -16.27 -15.75 24.46
CA VAL A 263 -15.67 -15.91 25.79
C VAL A 263 -16.23 -14.85 26.74
N ARG A 264 -16.80 -15.30 27.87
CA ARG A 264 -17.49 -14.42 28.83
C ARG A 264 -16.63 -13.92 29.98
N SER A 265 -15.61 -14.67 30.36
CA SER A 265 -14.69 -14.28 31.43
C SER A 265 -13.33 -14.91 31.19
N LEU A 266 -12.30 -14.18 31.59
CA LEU A 266 -10.93 -14.66 31.61
C LEU A 266 -10.18 -13.97 32.76
N ASP A 267 -9.29 -14.70 33.41
CA ASP A 267 -8.44 -14.17 34.47
C ASP A 267 -7.11 -13.71 33.86
N PHE A 268 -6.97 -12.40 33.66
CA PHE A 268 -5.79 -11.81 33.04
C PHE A 268 -4.58 -11.71 33.99
N SER A 269 -4.75 -11.97 35.29
CA SER A 269 -3.64 -12.01 36.25
C SER A 269 -2.62 -13.11 35.93
N LYS A 270 -3.05 -14.12 35.17
CA LYS A 270 -2.23 -15.23 34.69
C LYS A 270 -1.29 -14.87 33.53
N PHE A 271 -1.40 -13.64 32.98
CA PHE A 271 -0.62 -13.15 31.83
C PHE A 271 0.16 -11.87 32.16
N PRO A 272 1.07 -11.87 33.16
CA PRO A 272 1.75 -10.65 33.64
C PRO A 272 2.69 -9.99 32.61
N LEU A 273 3.09 -10.73 31.57
CA LEU A 273 3.93 -10.23 30.46
C LEU A 273 3.12 -9.82 29.23
N LEU A 274 1.79 -9.72 29.33
CA LEU A 274 0.94 -9.34 28.20
C LEU A 274 1.26 -7.92 27.70
N GLU A 275 1.54 -7.79 26.41
CA GLU A 275 1.89 -6.54 25.74
C GLU A 275 0.77 -6.10 24.78
N GLU A 276 0.06 -7.05 24.19
CA GLU A 276 -1.02 -6.80 23.23
C GLU A 276 -2.24 -7.64 23.57
N LEU A 277 -3.38 -6.97 23.74
CA LEU A 277 -4.69 -7.59 23.96
C LEU A 277 -5.71 -7.08 22.95
N SER A 278 -6.20 -8.00 22.13
CA SER A 278 -7.38 -7.79 21.28
C SER A 278 -8.52 -8.65 21.83
N CYS A 279 -9.60 -8.04 22.28
CA CYS A 279 -10.81 -8.71 22.74
C CYS A 279 -12.08 -7.98 22.30
N ALA A 280 -11.97 -7.12 21.27
CA ALA A 280 -13.10 -6.38 20.73
C ALA A 280 -14.14 -7.30 20.08
N TYR A 281 -15.39 -6.84 20.01
CA TYR A 281 -16.53 -7.62 19.51
C TYR A 281 -16.71 -8.97 20.24
N GLY A 282 -16.26 -9.02 21.50
CA GLY A 282 -16.35 -10.20 22.35
C GLY A 282 -17.63 -10.26 23.18
N GLN A 283 -17.63 -11.13 24.19
CA GLN A 283 -18.72 -11.27 25.17
C GLN A 283 -18.22 -11.15 26.61
N LEU A 284 -17.06 -10.53 26.83
CA LEU A 284 -16.46 -10.42 28.15
C LEU A 284 -17.36 -9.59 29.07
N ALA A 285 -17.72 -10.14 30.24
CA ALA A 285 -18.57 -9.48 31.22
C ALA A 285 -17.79 -8.48 32.10
N SER A 286 -16.45 -8.62 32.16
CA SER A 286 -15.54 -7.73 32.87
C SER A 286 -14.14 -7.81 32.27
N LEU A 287 -13.34 -6.77 32.49
CA LEU A 287 -11.94 -6.72 32.09
C LEU A 287 -11.11 -6.12 33.24
N ASP A 288 -10.33 -6.95 33.92
CA ASP A 288 -9.39 -6.55 34.97
C ASP A 288 -7.97 -6.62 34.42
N LEU A 289 -7.28 -5.48 34.37
CA LEU A 289 -5.93 -5.34 33.85
C LEU A 289 -4.90 -4.97 34.93
N SER A 290 -5.25 -5.10 36.21
CA SER A 290 -4.42 -4.69 37.35
C SER A 290 -3.02 -5.33 37.41
N HIS A 291 -2.83 -6.46 36.71
CA HIS A 291 -1.58 -7.21 36.68
C HIS A 291 -0.83 -7.13 35.33
N ASN A 292 -1.34 -6.35 34.36
CA ASN A 292 -0.81 -6.31 33.00
C ASN A 292 -0.02 -5.01 32.71
N GLN A 293 0.98 -4.73 33.54
CA GLN A 293 1.77 -3.48 33.50
C GLN A 293 2.58 -3.27 32.21
N ASN A 294 2.80 -4.35 31.44
CA ASN A 294 3.51 -4.32 30.16
C ASN A 294 2.61 -4.04 28.95
N LEU A 295 1.29 -3.87 29.16
CA LEU A 295 0.33 -3.70 28.07
C LEU A 295 0.59 -2.39 27.31
N ARG A 296 0.75 -2.50 26.00
CA ARG A 296 1.01 -1.41 25.05
C ARG A 296 -0.16 -1.17 24.11
N ILE A 297 -0.84 -2.24 23.70
CA ILE A 297 -1.97 -2.17 22.77
C ILE A 297 -3.17 -2.86 23.38
N LEU A 298 -4.29 -2.14 23.48
CA LEU A 298 -5.57 -2.66 23.95
C LEU A 298 -6.68 -2.32 22.95
N SER A 299 -7.34 -3.36 22.44
CA SER A 299 -8.60 -3.23 21.70
C SER A 299 -9.68 -4.06 22.40
N CYS A 300 -10.65 -3.38 23.03
CA CYS A 300 -11.69 -4.02 23.83
C CYS A 300 -13.10 -3.53 23.52
N ALA A 301 -13.27 -2.79 22.41
CA ALA A 301 -14.53 -2.22 21.97
C ALA A 301 -15.65 -3.28 21.82
N LYS A 302 -16.92 -2.85 21.90
CA LYS A 302 -18.09 -3.73 21.67
C LYS A 302 -18.11 -4.98 22.59
N ASN A 303 -17.89 -4.79 23.89
CA ASN A 303 -18.14 -5.81 24.91
C ASN A 303 -19.29 -5.37 25.83
N PRO A 304 -19.95 -6.30 26.55
CA PRO A 304 -21.07 -5.96 27.43
C PRO A 304 -20.67 -5.30 28.76
N PHE A 305 -19.38 -5.28 29.12
CA PHE A 305 -18.92 -4.60 30.34
C PHE A 305 -19.03 -3.06 30.20
N ALA A 306 -19.29 -2.39 31.32
CA ALA A 306 -19.41 -0.94 31.37
C ALA A 306 -18.22 -0.31 32.08
N GLY A 307 -17.63 0.73 31.48
CA GLY A 307 -16.44 1.38 32.01
C GLY A 307 -15.14 0.61 31.71
N LEU A 308 -14.01 1.25 31.96
CA LEU A 308 -12.69 0.68 31.74
C LEU A 308 -11.68 1.33 32.70
N ASP A 309 -10.91 0.51 33.41
CA ASP A 309 -9.78 0.95 34.22
C ASP A 309 -8.46 0.54 33.57
N VAL A 310 -7.67 1.53 33.18
CA VAL A 310 -6.33 1.37 32.58
C VAL A 310 -5.23 2.02 33.43
N SER A 311 -5.53 2.37 34.69
CA SER A 311 -4.59 3.02 35.60
C SER A 311 -3.33 2.18 35.88
N HIS A 312 -3.43 0.86 35.71
CA HIS A 312 -2.34 -0.10 35.90
C HIS A 312 -1.54 -0.40 34.61
N CYS A 313 -1.82 0.30 33.51
CA CYS A 313 -1.20 0.09 32.19
C CYS A 313 -0.35 1.31 31.76
N PRO A 314 0.75 1.66 32.45
CA PRO A 314 1.49 2.91 32.20
C PRO A 314 2.25 2.95 30.86
N LEU A 315 2.40 1.78 30.21
CA LEU A 315 3.07 1.65 28.91
C LEU A 315 2.09 1.65 27.72
N LEU A 316 0.80 1.91 27.95
CA LEU A 316 -0.21 1.90 26.91
C LEU A 316 0.05 2.99 25.85
N GLU A 317 0.16 2.56 24.60
CA GLU A 317 0.44 3.38 23.40
C GLU A 317 -0.79 3.48 22.50
N GLU A 318 -1.60 2.42 22.43
CA GLU A 318 -2.82 2.37 21.63
C GLU A 318 -4.00 1.84 22.45
N LEU A 319 -5.10 2.59 22.45
CA LEU A 319 -6.33 2.23 23.13
C LEU A 319 -7.54 2.37 22.20
N SER A 320 -8.23 1.26 21.95
CA SER A 320 -9.55 1.21 21.31
C SER A 320 -10.60 0.64 22.25
N CYS A 321 -11.54 1.47 22.67
CA CYS A 321 -12.54 1.15 23.71
C CYS A 321 -13.91 1.78 23.41
N GLY A 322 -14.34 1.70 22.15
CA GLY A 322 -15.66 2.16 21.71
C GLY A 322 -16.81 1.25 22.14
N ASP A 323 -18.03 1.79 22.24
CA ASP A 323 -19.25 1.04 22.58
C ASP A 323 -19.20 0.32 23.93
N LEU A 324 -18.67 0.97 24.96
CA LEU A 324 -18.57 0.43 26.34
C LEU A 324 -19.39 1.24 27.35
N GLN A 325 -20.28 2.10 26.86
CA GLN A 325 -21.13 2.97 27.67
C GLN A 325 -20.34 3.83 28.68
N ILE A 326 -19.09 4.18 28.35
CA ILE A 326 -18.18 4.91 29.24
C ILE A 326 -18.72 6.33 29.44
N LYS A 327 -18.95 6.71 30.69
CA LYS A 327 -19.37 8.08 31.08
C LYS A 327 -18.19 8.97 31.46
N SER A 328 -17.13 8.36 31.99
CA SER A 328 -15.87 9.01 32.37
C SER A 328 -14.75 7.97 32.34
N ILE A 329 -13.54 8.39 32.00
CA ILE A 329 -12.33 7.57 32.02
C ILE A 329 -11.17 8.41 32.59
N ASP A 330 -10.33 7.80 33.41
CA ASP A 330 -9.09 8.42 33.88
C ASP A 330 -7.92 7.88 33.03
N LEU A 331 -7.27 8.78 32.31
CA LEU A 331 -6.10 8.48 31.47
C LEU A 331 -4.81 9.10 32.04
N SER A 332 -4.83 9.68 33.24
CA SER A 332 -3.66 10.36 33.82
C SER A 332 -2.44 9.47 34.00
N HIS A 333 -2.65 8.15 34.09
CA HIS A 333 -1.61 7.13 34.24
C HIS A 333 -1.12 6.57 32.90
N ASN A 334 -1.62 7.03 31.75
CA ASN A 334 -1.28 6.53 30.42
C ASN A 334 -0.63 7.63 29.53
N PRO A 335 0.51 8.22 29.93
CA PRO A 335 1.11 9.36 29.22
C PRO A 335 1.71 9.01 27.86
N LYS A 336 1.87 7.72 27.55
CA LYS A 336 2.47 7.23 26.29
C LYS A 336 1.48 7.01 25.15
N LEU A 337 0.19 7.29 25.35
CA LEU A 337 -0.81 7.09 24.31
C LEU A 337 -0.50 7.94 23.07
N VAL A 338 -0.38 7.25 21.94
CA VAL A 338 -0.19 7.81 20.59
C VAL A 338 -1.51 7.74 19.79
N SER A 339 -2.33 6.72 20.06
CA SER A 339 -3.64 6.53 19.43
C SER A 339 -4.73 6.26 20.48
N LEU A 340 -5.78 7.09 20.49
CA LEU A 340 -6.94 6.92 21.34
C LEU A 340 -8.22 6.91 20.50
N ARG A 341 -8.92 5.76 20.52
CA ARG A 341 -10.22 5.57 19.87
C ARG A 341 -11.27 5.18 20.90
N ILE A 342 -12.11 6.14 21.29
CA ILE A 342 -13.13 6.00 22.34
C ILE A 342 -14.50 6.51 21.86
N GLY A 343 -14.74 6.45 20.54
CA GLY A 343 -16.03 6.80 19.95
C GLY A 343 -17.17 5.86 20.37
N HIS A 344 -18.42 6.25 20.11
CA HIS A 344 -19.63 5.54 20.54
C HIS A 344 -19.66 5.26 22.05
N ASN A 345 -19.50 6.30 22.86
CA ASN A 345 -19.61 6.23 24.32
C ASN A 345 -20.51 7.36 24.83
N ASN A 346 -20.57 7.55 26.14
CA ASN A 346 -21.43 8.52 26.79
C ASN A 346 -20.63 9.61 27.50
N LEU A 347 -19.41 9.93 27.03
CA LEU A 347 -18.54 10.93 27.63
C LEU A 347 -19.15 12.32 27.50
N SER A 348 -19.22 13.07 28.60
CA SER A 348 -19.60 14.49 28.59
C SER A 348 -18.39 15.44 28.63
N GLN A 349 -17.23 14.91 29.03
CA GLN A 349 -15.95 15.59 29.14
C GLN A 349 -14.82 14.55 29.07
N ILE A 350 -13.61 15.01 28.73
CA ILE A 350 -12.40 14.20 28.74
C ILE A 350 -11.21 15.10 29.08
N ASP A 351 -10.33 14.63 29.97
CA ASP A 351 -9.04 15.28 30.25
C ASP A 351 -7.94 14.50 29.52
N LEU A 352 -7.23 15.20 28.63
CA LEU A 352 -6.13 14.67 27.83
C LEU A 352 -4.80 15.36 28.15
N SER A 353 -4.70 16.11 29.25
CA SER A 353 -3.51 16.91 29.60
C SER A 353 -2.23 16.08 29.75
N ALA A 354 -2.34 14.79 30.07
CA ALA A 354 -1.23 13.85 30.17
C ALA A 354 -0.79 13.25 28.80
N GLN A 355 -1.68 13.22 27.79
CA GLN A 355 -1.47 12.55 26.50
C GLN A 355 -0.79 13.48 25.47
N LYS A 356 0.47 13.83 25.71
CA LYS A 356 1.21 14.81 24.88
C LYS A 356 1.71 14.25 23.54
N GLU A 357 1.84 12.93 23.44
CA GLU A 357 2.33 12.21 22.26
C GLU A 357 1.19 11.78 21.30
N LEU A 358 -0.04 12.20 21.58
CA LEU A 358 -1.21 11.77 20.84
C LEU A 358 -1.18 12.29 19.39
N LYS A 359 -1.26 11.36 18.43
CA LYS A 359 -1.31 11.64 16.99
C LYS A 359 -2.70 11.41 16.41
N THR A 360 -3.44 10.44 16.95
CA THR A 360 -4.79 10.09 16.49
C THR A 360 -5.76 10.12 17.67
N LEU A 361 -6.82 10.91 17.53
CA LEU A 361 -7.89 11.04 18.52
C LEU A 361 -9.26 10.88 17.88
N HIS A 362 -9.95 9.80 18.22
CA HIS A 362 -11.33 9.54 17.79
C HIS A 362 -12.28 9.57 18.99
N LEU A 363 -13.12 10.60 19.04
CA LEU A 363 -14.11 10.91 20.07
C LEU A 363 -15.55 10.93 19.54
N PHE A 364 -15.77 10.54 18.28
CA PHE A 364 -17.06 10.63 17.63
C PHE A 364 -18.18 9.90 18.39
N TYR A 365 -19.44 10.29 18.21
CA TYR A 365 -20.59 9.69 18.90
C TYR A 365 -20.40 9.66 20.44
N ASN A 366 -20.26 10.84 21.03
CA ASN A 366 -20.24 11.08 22.48
C ASN A 366 -21.13 12.29 22.83
N ASN A 367 -21.08 12.78 24.07
CA ASN A 367 -21.86 13.93 24.54
C ASN A 367 -20.96 15.11 24.97
N ILE A 368 -19.77 15.24 24.38
CA ILE A 368 -18.77 16.23 24.80
C ILE A 368 -19.21 17.62 24.35
N SER A 369 -19.21 18.59 25.28
CA SER A 369 -19.64 19.98 25.00
C SER A 369 -18.49 20.97 24.83
N LYS A 370 -17.32 20.65 25.39
CA LYS A 370 -16.08 21.43 25.29
C LYS A 370 -14.89 20.48 25.22
N LEU A 371 -13.91 20.82 24.39
CA LEU A 371 -12.71 20.03 24.21
C LEU A 371 -11.47 20.94 24.19
N ASP A 372 -10.51 20.69 25.09
CA ASP A 372 -9.21 21.38 25.11
C ASP A 372 -8.12 20.41 24.66
N LEU A 373 -7.50 20.72 23.51
CA LEU A 373 -6.41 19.96 22.93
C LEU A 373 -5.10 20.75 22.89
N SER A 374 -4.98 21.82 23.68
CA SER A 374 -3.82 22.70 23.67
C SER A 374 -2.48 21.98 23.94
N ALA A 375 -2.50 20.85 24.64
CA ALA A 375 -1.32 20.02 24.93
C ALA A 375 -0.93 19.04 23.80
N GLN A 376 -1.83 18.75 22.85
CA GLN A 376 -1.66 17.70 21.82
C GLN A 376 -0.89 18.19 20.59
N THR A 377 0.32 18.71 20.78
CA THR A 377 1.13 19.32 19.70
C THR A 377 1.54 18.38 18.56
N HIS A 378 1.39 17.06 18.72
CA HIS A 378 1.67 16.06 17.69
C HIS A 378 0.42 15.57 16.95
N LEU A 379 -0.76 16.15 17.20
CA LEU A 379 -2.02 15.66 16.65
C LEU A 379 -2.06 15.78 15.12
N GLU A 380 -2.27 14.65 14.45
CA GLU A 380 -2.37 14.54 12.99
C GLU A 380 -3.83 14.34 12.55
N GLU A 381 -4.65 13.67 13.36
CA GLU A 381 -6.02 13.29 13.02
C GLU A 381 -6.96 13.44 14.23
N LEU A 382 -8.02 14.22 14.04
CA LEU A 382 -9.07 14.45 15.04
C LEU A 382 -10.45 14.18 14.46
N LEU A 383 -11.13 13.15 14.98
CA LEU A 383 -12.52 12.86 14.67
C LEU A 383 -13.35 13.07 15.93
N CYS A 384 -14.10 14.16 16.01
CA CYS A 384 -14.98 14.48 17.13
C CYS A 384 -16.38 14.93 16.67
N ASN A 385 -16.80 14.44 15.51
CA ASN A 385 -18.17 14.57 15.02
C ASN A 385 -19.20 13.90 15.95
N ASP A 386 -20.49 14.16 15.73
CA ASP A 386 -21.59 13.57 16.51
C ASP A 386 -21.39 13.76 18.03
N ASN A 387 -21.26 15.02 18.45
CA ASN A 387 -21.08 15.44 19.84
C ASN A 387 -21.94 16.68 20.13
N GLN A 388 -21.69 17.38 21.23
CA GLN A 388 -22.40 18.62 21.59
C GLN A 388 -21.43 19.82 21.66
N LEU A 389 -20.32 19.76 20.91
CA LEU A 389 -19.22 20.71 21.03
C LEU A 389 -19.69 22.10 20.66
N SER A 390 -19.54 23.03 21.59
CA SER A 390 -19.71 24.47 21.38
C SER A 390 -18.37 25.19 21.35
N SER A 391 -17.32 24.56 21.89
CA SER A 391 -15.96 25.10 21.95
C SER A 391 -14.91 23.99 21.82
N ILE A 392 -13.91 24.23 20.97
CA ILE A 392 -12.76 23.35 20.74
C ILE A 392 -11.51 24.23 20.69
N THR A 393 -10.53 23.95 21.55
CA THR A 393 -9.20 24.56 21.46
C THR A 393 -8.25 23.60 20.76
N LEU A 394 -7.76 23.95 19.57
CA LEU A 394 -6.79 23.11 18.85
C LEU A 394 -5.36 23.38 19.35
N PRO A 395 -4.45 22.38 19.23
CA PRO A 395 -3.06 22.56 19.59
C PRO A 395 -2.34 23.53 18.64
N ALA A 396 -1.47 24.36 19.19
CA ALA A 396 -0.60 25.21 18.38
C ALA A 396 0.40 24.36 17.59
N SER A 397 0.59 24.68 16.30
CA SER A 397 1.59 24.07 15.42
C SER A 397 1.44 22.56 15.16
N ALA A 398 0.30 21.95 15.50
CA ALA A 398 0.09 20.54 15.25
C ALA A 398 0.03 20.21 13.75
N PRO A 399 0.60 19.07 13.31
CA PRO A 399 0.63 18.64 11.91
C PRO A 399 -0.72 18.08 11.42
N LEU A 400 -1.83 18.68 11.86
CA LEU A 400 -3.19 18.21 11.58
C LEU A 400 -3.40 18.08 10.07
N ARG A 401 -3.87 16.91 9.64
CA ARG A 401 -4.22 16.59 8.24
C ARG A 401 -5.70 16.26 8.07
N GLN A 402 -6.38 15.86 9.14
CA GLN A 402 -7.81 15.56 9.11
C GLN A 402 -8.51 16.07 10.38
N LEU A 403 -9.65 16.73 10.17
CA LEU A 403 -10.51 17.28 11.21
C LEU A 403 -11.98 17.02 10.85
N ASP A 404 -12.65 16.18 11.63
CA ASP A 404 -14.08 15.90 11.43
C ASP A 404 -14.85 16.37 12.67
N ILE A 405 -15.68 17.41 12.50
CA ILE A 405 -16.43 18.08 13.59
C ILE A 405 -17.92 18.24 13.29
N TYR A 406 -18.42 17.69 12.18
CA TYR A 406 -19.84 17.75 11.84
C TYR A 406 -20.73 17.16 12.95
N ASP A 407 -22.02 17.48 12.93
CA ASP A 407 -22.99 17.10 13.97
C ASP A 407 -22.55 17.58 15.37
N ASN A 408 -22.26 18.88 15.48
CA ASN A 408 -21.93 19.58 16.73
C ASN A 408 -22.67 20.92 16.83
N GLN A 409 -22.30 21.79 17.78
CA GLN A 409 -22.98 23.06 18.08
C GLN A 409 -22.04 24.28 17.98
N ILE A 410 -21.02 24.21 17.12
CA ILE A 410 -19.94 25.20 17.00
C ILE A 410 -20.43 26.42 16.22
N LYS A 411 -20.57 27.56 16.91
CA LYS A 411 -21.01 28.81 16.27
C LYS A 411 -19.85 29.54 15.58
N GLU A 412 -20.20 30.49 14.73
CA GLU A 412 -19.27 31.19 13.82
C GLU A 412 -18.00 31.72 14.50
N SER A 413 -18.13 32.33 15.69
CA SER A 413 -16.98 32.87 16.43
C SER A 413 -15.96 31.80 16.83
N GLN A 414 -16.43 30.62 17.25
CA GLN A 414 -15.57 29.49 17.57
C GLN A 414 -15.02 28.84 16.29
N MET A 415 -15.83 28.74 15.24
CA MET A 415 -15.38 28.22 13.93
C MET A 415 -14.23 29.07 13.37
N ALA A 416 -14.32 30.39 13.50
CA ALA A 416 -13.24 31.31 13.13
C ALA A 416 -11.94 31.03 13.88
N GLN A 417 -12.01 30.74 15.20
CA GLN A 417 -10.82 30.36 15.98
C GLN A 417 -10.21 29.04 15.52
N ILE A 418 -11.04 28.03 15.26
CA ILE A 418 -10.62 26.73 14.74
C ILE A 418 -9.86 26.92 13.42
N ILE A 419 -10.46 27.65 12.47
CA ILE A 419 -9.87 27.89 11.14
C ILE A 419 -8.60 28.72 11.24
N ALA A 420 -8.53 29.71 12.15
CA ALA A 420 -7.31 30.46 12.41
C ALA A 420 -6.17 29.57 12.94
N GLN A 421 -6.48 28.50 13.68
CA GLN A 421 -5.51 27.54 14.21
C GLN A 421 -5.15 26.41 13.26
N LEU A 422 -5.91 26.17 12.18
CA LEU A 422 -5.55 25.16 11.18
C LEU A 422 -4.14 25.43 10.62
N PRO A 423 -3.28 24.39 10.47
CA PRO A 423 -1.96 24.56 9.88
C PRO A 423 -2.07 24.93 8.40
N ASN A 424 -1.12 25.72 7.90
CA ASN A 424 -0.96 25.93 6.47
C ASN A 424 -0.30 24.69 5.85
N ARG A 425 -1.03 24.01 4.97
CA ARG A 425 -0.59 22.76 4.32
C ARG A 425 -0.09 22.95 2.89
N THR A 426 0.19 24.19 2.47
CA THR A 426 0.75 24.46 1.13
C THR A 426 2.03 23.66 0.92
N GLY A 427 2.10 22.88 -0.17
CA GLY A 427 3.22 22.00 -0.49
C GLY A 427 3.19 20.63 0.21
N GLN A 428 2.15 20.34 0.99
CA GLN A 428 1.85 19.04 1.58
C GLN A 428 0.57 18.47 0.98
N THR A 429 0.22 17.22 1.30
CA THR A 429 -1.10 16.68 0.96
C THR A 429 -2.20 17.55 1.57
N ARG A 430 -3.22 17.90 0.75
CA ARG A 430 -4.36 18.74 1.12
C ARG A 430 -5.04 18.18 2.38
N GLY A 431 -5.29 19.04 3.37
CA GLY A 431 -6.00 18.63 4.57
C GLY A 431 -7.48 18.37 4.31
N LEU A 432 -8.12 17.52 5.11
CA LEU A 432 -9.56 17.24 5.04
C LEU A 432 -10.27 17.81 6.26
N PHE A 433 -11.25 18.69 6.04
CA PHE A 433 -12.05 19.30 7.10
C PHE A 433 -13.53 19.03 6.86
N LYS A 434 -14.09 18.01 7.51
CA LYS A 434 -15.54 17.74 7.49
C LYS A 434 -16.21 18.57 8.57
N VAL A 435 -16.86 19.65 8.15
CA VAL A 435 -17.30 20.72 9.03
C VAL A 435 -18.78 20.64 9.38
N VAL A 436 -19.61 20.17 8.45
CA VAL A 436 -21.06 20.07 8.63
C VAL A 436 -21.62 18.76 8.08
N ASN A 437 -22.83 18.42 8.51
CA ASN A 437 -23.69 17.39 7.94
C ASN A 437 -25.09 18.00 7.69
N SER A 438 -25.26 18.73 6.59
CA SER A 438 -26.47 19.54 6.36
C SER A 438 -27.80 18.76 6.38
N PRO A 439 -27.87 17.47 5.95
CA PRO A 439 -29.09 16.67 6.08
C PRO A 439 -29.46 16.31 7.52
N SER A 440 -28.53 16.39 8.47
CA SER A 440 -28.75 16.01 9.85
C SER A 440 -29.50 17.08 10.64
N THR A 441 -30.42 16.65 11.50
CA THR A 441 -31.14 17.52 12.43
C THR A 441 -30.34 17.83 13.70
N LEU A 442 -29.21 17.15 13.92
CA LEU A 442 -28.30 17.37 15.05
C LEU A 442 -27.26 18.44 14.73
N GLU A 443 -27.08 18.76 13.45
CA GLU A 443 -26.11 19.74 12.98
C GLU A 443 -26.48 21.15 13.45
N GLY A 444 -25.55 21.79 14.15
CA GLY A 444 -25.66 23.15 14.65
C GLY A 444 -24.39 23.97 14.46
N ASN A 445 -23.41 23.44 13.73
CA ASN A 445 -22.21 24.17 13.34
C ASN A 445 -22.55 25.28 12.34
N VAL A 446 -21.84 26.40 12.45
CA VAL A 446 -21.95 27.53 11.52
C VAL A 446 -20.57 27.84 10.96
N CYS A 447 -20.39 27.63 9.67
CA CYS A 447 -19.18 27.95 8.93
C CYS A 447 -19.57 28.74 7.68
N THR A 448 -19.28 30.04 7.67
CA THR A 448 -19.64 30.93 6.56
C THR A 448 -18.74 30.74 5.35
N LYS A 449 -19.15 31.26 4.18
CA LYS A 449 -18.38 31.24 2.94
C LYS A 449 -17.00 31.87 3.13
N ALA A 450 -16.93 32.98 3.87
CA ALA A 450 -15.66 33.63 4.19
C ALA A 450 -14.71 32.76 5.04
N LEU A 451 -15.27 31.94 5.94
CA LEU A 451 -14.50 30.99 6.74
C LEU A 451 -14.03 29.80 5.91
N VAL A 452 -14.89 29.28 5.03
CA VAL A 452 -14.53 28.26 4.03
C VAL A 452 -13.33 28.75 3.20
N GLU A 453 -13.39 29.95 2.65
CA GLU A 453 -12.31 30.54 1.84
C GLU A 453 -10.98 30.66 2.60
N GLN A 454 -11.02 31.00 3.90
CA GLN A 454 -9.82 31.02 4.75
C GLN A 454 -9.19 29.64 4.92
N ALA A 455 -10.01 28.60 5.15
CA ALA A 455 -9.52 27.23 5.26
C ALA A 455 -8.97 26.72 3.92
N LEU A 456 -9.65 27.03 2.80
CA LEU A 456 -9.16 26.74 1.44
C LEU A 456 -7.79 27.39 1.19
N GLY A 457 -7.59 28.65 1.62
CA GLY A 457 -6.31 29.36 1.52
C GLY A 457 -5.17 28.74 2.33
N LYS A 458 -5.49 27.90 3.33
CA LYS A 458 -4.52 27.09 4.09
C LYS A 458 -4.30 25.70 3.50
N TYR A 459 -4.81 25.44 2.30
CA TYR A 459 -4.75 24.16 1.59
C TYR A 459 -5.52 23.03 2.30
N TRP A 460 -6.71 23.37 2.83
CA TRP A 460 -7.70 22.41 3.32
C TRP A 460 -8.83 22.23 2.32
N ARG A 461 -9.47 21.06 2.31
CA ARG A 461 -10.76 20.80 1.66
C ARG A 461 -11.82 20.88 2.73
N VAL A 462 -12.82 21.76 2.55
CA VAL A 462 -13.92 21.93 3.50
C VAL A 462 -15.14 21.19 2.96
N VAL A 463 -15.69 20.30 3.76
CA VAL A 463 -16.65 19.29 3.32
C VAL A 463 -17.91 19.28 4.16
N ASP A 464 -19.04 19.16 3.48
CA ASP A 464 -20.33 18.74 4.02
C ASP A 464 -20.43 17.22 3.87
N TYR A 465 -20.54 16.51 4.99
CA TYR A 465 -20.54 15.05 5.00
C TYR A 465 -21.75 14.47 4.24
N ALA A 466 -22.92 15.14 4.29
CA ALA A 466 -24.18 14.81 3.64
C ALA A 466 -24.21 13.43 2.94
N ASP A 467 -24.57 12.40 3.72
CA ASP A 467 -24.45 10.97 3.42
C ASP A 467 -24.75 10.56 1.95
N PHE A 468 -23.93 9.66 1.41
CA PHE A 468 -23.97 9.02 0.07
C PHE A 468 -23.57 9.84 -1.17
N ALA A 469 -23.13 11.09 -1.03
CA ALA A 469 -22.47 11.79 -2.12
C ALA A 469 -20.96 11.46 -2.14
N ASP A 470 -20.41 11.20 -3.34
CA ASP A 470 -18.97 10.92 -3.55
C ASP A 470 -18.38 9.76 -2.70
N SER A 471 -19.08 8.62 -2.62
CA SER A 471 -18.60 7.41 -1.94
C SER A 471 -18.22 7.59 -0.46
N GLY A 472 -18.89 8.50 0.26
CA GLY A 472 -18.65 8.78 1.69
C GLY A 472 -17.57 9.83 1.96
N ASN A 473 -17.02 10.46 0.91
CA ASN A 473 -16.04 11.54 1.02
C ASN A 473 -16.66 12.93 1.25
N GLY A 474 -17.99 13.02 1.22
CA GLY A 474 -18.77 14.25 1.36
C GLY A 474 -18.60 15.22 0.18
N LEU A 475 -19.47 16.23 0.13
CA LEU A 475 -19.48 17.28 -0.89
C LEU A 475 -18.68 18.50 -0.46
N ASP A 476 -18.16 19.26 -1.41
CA ASP A 476 -17.51 20.53 -1.09
C ASP A 476 -18.55 21.50 -0.49
N TYR A 477 -18.21 22.07 0.67
CA TYR A 477 -19.11 22.94 1.41
C TYR A 477 -18.91 24.40 1.01
N ARG A 478 -19.99 25.08 0.62
CA ARG A 478 -19.97 26.47 0.12
C ARG A 478 -20.01 27.53 1.23
N GLY A 479 -20.35 27.12 2.44
CA GLY A 479 -20.62 28.03 3.55
C GLY A 479 -22.12 28.19 3.83
N SER A 480 -22.46 28.47 5.09
CA SER A 480 -23.85 28.56 5.58
C SER A 480 -24.64 29.74 5.01
N ASP A 481 -23.94 30.78 4.57
CA ASP A 481 -24.47 32.02 3.99
C ASP A 481 -24.26 32.11 2.47
N ALA A 482 -23.84 31.01 1.83
CA ALA A 482 -23.72 30.95 0.38
C ALA A 482 -25.12 31.02 -0.28
N PRO A 483 -25.30 31.82 -1.36
CA PRO A 483 -26.54 31.83 -2.12
C PRO A 483 -26.92 30.44 -2.63
N GLU A 484 -28.23 30.14 -2.68
CA GLU A 484 -28.71 28.84 -3.19
C GLU A 484 -28.28 28.61 -4.64
N LEU A 485 -28.49 29.63 -5.49
CA LEU A 485 -28.01 29.68 -6.86
C LEU A 485 -26.56 30.19 -6.88
N GLY A 486 -25.65 29.30 -7.29
CA GLY A 486 -24.22 29.60 -7.40
C GLY A 486 -23.86 30.59 -8.48
N GLU A 487 -22.62 31.07 -8.48
CA GLU A 487 -22.10 32.03 -9.47
C GLU A 487 -21.53 31.34 -10.73
N SER A 488 -21.35 30.02 -10.68
CA SER A 488 -20.83 29.23 -11.79
C SER A 488 -21.79 29.23 -12.99
N VAL A 489 -21.23 29.39 -14.19
CA VAL A 489 -21.95 29.27 -15.45
C VAL A 489 -21.16 28.35 -16.37
N VAL A 490 -21.80 27.27 -16.80
CA VAL A 490 -21.25 26.30 -17.75
C VAL A 490 -22.06 26.39 -19.03
N LYS A 491 -21.40 26.76 -20.13
CA LYS A 491 -22.04 26.87 -21.44
C LYS A 491 -21.43 25.86 -22.41
N PHE A 492 -22.29 25.14 -23.13
CA PHE A 492 -21.91 24.28 -24.24
C PHE A 492 -22.50 24.79 -25.55
N THR A 493 -21.75 24.61 -26.63
CA THR A 493 -22.25 24.75 -28.00
C THR A 493 -22.16 23.40 -28.69
N PHE A 494 -23.25 22.96 -29.30
CA PHE A 494 -23.39 21.72 -30.05
C PHE A 494 -23.55 21.99 -31.55
N ASP A 495 -23.36 20.97 -32.38
CA ASP A 495 -23.43 21.06 -33.83
C ASP A 495 -24.87 21.25 -34.38
N LYS A 496 -25.88 20.66 -33.72
CA LYS A 496 -27.23 20.56 -34.25
C LYS A 496 -28.34 20.66 -33.20
N ALA A 497 -29.26 21.60 -33.40
CA ALA A 497 -30.51 21.72 -32.65
C ALA A 497 -31.42 20.51 -32.83
N GLY A 498 -32.18 20.17 -31.77
CA GLY A 498 -33.08 19.02 -31.75
C GLY A 498 -32.38 17.67 -31.56
N SER A 499 -31.05 17.63 -31.43
CA SER A 499 -30.32 16.43 -31.02
C SER A 499 -30.52 16.15 -29.52
N THR A 500 -30.15 14.94 -29.11
CA THR A 500 -30.23 14.50 -27.71
C THR A 500 -28.84 14.51 -27.10
N VAL A 501 -28.69 15.10 -25.92
CA VAL A 501 -27.47 15.04 -25.11
C VAL A 501 -27.73 14.22 -23.86
N GLN A 502 -26.75 13.44 -23.41
CA GLN A 502 -26.76 12.77 -22.12
C GLN A 502 -25.87 13.52 -21.15
N LEU A 503 -26.45 13.85 -19.99
CA LEU A 503 -25.76 14.58 -18.93
C LEU A 503 -25.83 13.80 -17.62
N THR A 504 -24.69 13.71 -16.93
CA THR A 504 -24.65 13.38 -15.50
C THR A 504 -24.15 14.61 -14.77
N VAL A 505 -25.01 15.20 -13.93
CA VAL A 505 -24.73 16.49 -13.28
C VAL A 505 -24.78 16.32 -11.76
N GLY A 506 -23.72 16.75 -11.09
CA GLY A 506 -23.67 16.94 -9.65
C GLY A 506 -23.55 18.42 -9.33
N GLY A 507 -24.62 19.04 -8.85
CA GLY A 507 -24.67 20.43 -8.40
C GLY A 507 -24.67 20.56 -6.89
N LEU A 508 -24.11 21.67 -6.42
CA LEU A 508 -24.19 22.17 -5.06
C LEU A 508 -25.31 23.22 -5.03
N GLY A 509 -26.42 22.93 -4.34
CA GLY A 509 -27.58 23.83 -4.26
C GLY A 509 -28.47 23.84 -5.50
N LEU A 510 -29.05 25.00 -5.81
CA LEU A 510 -29.99 25.17 -6.92
C LEU A 510 -29.22 25.23 -8.25
N LEU A 511 -29.76 24.53 -9.25
CA LEU A 511 -29.33 24.62 -10.64
C LEU A 511 -30.48 25.20 -11.49
N GLU A 512 -30.12 26.12 -12.38
CA GLU A 512 -31.01 26.60 -13.45
C GLU A 512 -30.36 26.31 -14.80
N SER A 513 -31.17 26.05 -15.83
CA SER A 513 -30.63 25.74 -17.16
C SER A 513 -31.50 26.28 -18.29
N THR A 514 -30.87 26.65 -19.40
CA THR A 514 -31.53 27.05 -20.65
C THR A 514 -30.98 26.24 -21.83
N GLY A 515 -31.78 26.08 -22.89
CA GLY A 515 -31.36 25.38 -24.11
C GLY A 515 -31.77 23.90 -24.19
N THR A 516 -32.50 23.39 -23.19
CA THR A 516 -33.06 22.03 -23.17
C THR A 516 -34.56 22.05 -22.93
N THR A 517 -35.26 21.03 -23.45
CA THR A 517 -36.73 20.90 -23.35
C THR A 517 -37.26 20.69 -21.93
N LYS A 518 -36.37 20.39 -20.98
CA LYS A 518 -36.66 20.27 -19.55
C LYS A 518 -35.46 20.80 -18.74
N PRO A 519 -35.69 21.28 -17.50
CA PRO A 519 -34.60 21.74 -16.63
C PRO A 519 -33.61 20.61 -16.30
N ILE A 520 -32.32 20.94 -16.23
CA ILE A 520 -31.26 20.05 -15.78
C ILE A 520 -31.34 19.92 -14.26
N THR A 521 -31.20 18.70 -13.77
CA THR A 521 -31.27 18.37 -12.35
C THR A 521 -30.10 17.47 -11.98
N ASN A 522 -29.79 17.39 -10.69
CA ASN A 522 -28.80 16.45 -10.19
C ASN A 522 -29.16 15.01 -10.55
N SER A 523 -28.17 14.23 -11.01
CA SER A 523 -28.36 12.82 -11.36
C SER A 523 -27.10 12.00 -11.04
N LYS A 524 -27.32 10.75 -10.60
CA LYS A 524 -26.24 9.75 -10.44
C LYS A 524 -25.93 9.05 -11.76
N ASP A 525 -26.97 8.81 -12.55
CA ASP A 525 -26.90 8.16 -13.87
C ASP A 525 -27.02 9.20 -15.00
N PRO A 526 -26.59 8.86 -16.24
CA PRO A 526 -26.81 9.71 -17.41
C PRO A 526 -28.31 9.93 -17.68
N VAL A 527 -28.70 11.20 -17.81
CA VAL A 527 -30.07 11.60 -18.17
C VAL A 527 -30.07 12.22 -19.55
N THR A 528 -30.99 11.77 -20.41
CA THR A 528 -31.17 12.33 -21.76
C THR A 528 -32.00 13.61 -21.73
N TYR A 529 -31.50 14.62 -22.44
CA TYR A 529 -32.16 15.90 -22.70
C TYR A 529 -32.22 16.15 -24.21
N THR A 530 -33.28 16.81 -24.68
CA THR A 530 -33.35 17.29 -26.07
C THR A 530 -32.95 18.75 -26.11
N LEU A 531 -32.05 19.11 -27.02
CA LEU A 531 -31.58 20.48 -27.21
C LEU A 531 -32.62 21.29 -28.01
N GLU A 532 -33.04 22.44 -27.47
CA GLU A 532 -33.98 23.35 -28.16
C GLU A 532 -33.28 24.20 -29.24
N GLY A 533 -31.99 24.44 -29.05
CA GLY A 533 -31.11 25.12 -29.99
C GLY A 533 -29.73 24.46 -30.04
N ASN A 534 -28.71 25.21 -30.44
CA ASN A 534 -27.33 24.72 -30.44
C ASN A 534 -26.58 25.04 -29.14
N GLU A 535 -27.18 25.78 -28.22
CA GLU A 535 -26.54 26.19 -26.97
C GLU A 535 -27.26 25.61 -25.77
N LEU A 536 -26.49 25.17 -24.77
CA LEU A 536 -26.96 24.78 -23.45
C LEU A 536 -26.20 25.61 -22.41
N THR A 537 -26.92 26.23 -21.49
CA THR A 537 -26.30 26.95 -20.36
C THR A 537 -26.82 26.38 -19.05
N ILE A 538 -25.91 26.10 -18.11
CA ILE A 538 -26.21 25.66 -16.75
C ILE A 538 -25.69 26.75 -15.81
N HIS A 539 -26.58 27.32 -15.00
CA HIS A 539 -26.29 28.25 -13.92
C HIS A 539 -26.35 27.53 -12.58
N GLY A 540 -25.35 27.78 -11.74
CA GLY A 540 -25.19 27.16 -10.43
C GLY A 540 -23.87 26.41 -10.29
N ASP A 541 -23.50 26.11 -9.05
CA ASP A 541 -22.22 25.49 -8.73
C ASP A 541 -22.25 24.00 -9.05
N VAL A 542 -21.53 23.59 -10.09
CA VAL A 542 -21.44 22.18 -10.51
C VAL A 542 -20.11 21.60 -10.03
N TYR A 543 -20.16 20.49 -9.30
CA TYR A 543 -18.97 19.74 -8.87
C TYR A 543 -18.64 18.56 -9.78
N LYS A 544 -19.64 18.00 -10.47
CA LYS A 544 -19.47 16.89 -11.41
C LYS A 544 -20.25 17.13 -12.68
N LEU A 545 -19.59 16.96 -13.81
CA LEU A 545 -20.20 17.13 -15.12
C LEU A 545 -19.67 16.11 -16.12
N ILE A 546 -20.54 15.21 -16.57
CA ILE A 546 -20.27 14.26 -17.63
C ILE A 546 -21.20 14.57 -18.80
N VAL A 547 -20.65 14.74 -20.00
CA VAL A 547 -21.41 15.07 -21.21
C VAL A 547 -21.08 14.08 -22.32
N SER A 548 -22.12 13.50 -22.93
CA SER A 548 -21.97 12.56 -24.05
C SER A 548 -23.20 12.53 -24.96
N GLY A 549 -23.09 11.84 -26.10
CA GLY A 549 -24.23 11.56 -26.97
C GLY A 549 -24.61 12.70 -27.92
N ALA A 550 -23.88 13.82 -27.87
CA ALA A 550 -24.01 14.93 -28.80
C ALA A 550 -22.64 15.55 -29.09
N THR A 551 -22.41 15.95 -30.34
CA THR A 551 -21.16 16.55 -30.81
C THR A 551 -20.93 17.92 -30.17
N ILE A 552 -19.89 18.05 -29.35
CA ILE A 552 -19.54 19.31 -28.66
C ILE A 552 -18.61 20.14 -29.55
N GLN A 553 -19.00 21.38 -29.84
CA GLN A 553 -18.25 22.36 -30.63
C GLN A 553 -17.52 23.40 -29.78
N ALA A 554 -18.03 23.69 -28.58
CA ALA A 554 -17.35 24.55 -27.61
C ALA A 554 -17.83 24.26 -26.19
N VAL A 555 -16.97 24.53 -25.22
CA VAL A 555 -17.30 24.57 -23.79
C VAL A 555 -16.70 25.83 -23.19
N GLU A 556 -17.50 26.57 -22.44
CA GLU A 556 -17.08 27.76 -21.70
C GLU A 556 -17.42 27.55 -20.22
N LEU A 557 -16.40 27.65 -19.37
CA LEU A 557 -16.53 27.50 -17.93
C LEU A 557 -16.23 28.85 -17.27
N THR A 558 -17.25 29.50 -16.72
CA THR A 558 -17.11 30.79 -16.04
C THR A 558 -17.33 30.59 -14.54
N LYS A 559 -16.34 30.94 -13.72
CA LYS A 559 -16.37 30.76 -12.25
C LYS A 559 -16.74 29.35 -11.80
N ALA A 560 -16.38 28.32 -12.56
CA ALA A 560 -16.64 26.91 -12.25
C ALA A 560 -15.68 26.38 -11.16
N THR A 561 -15.52 27.12 -10.05
CA THR A 561 -14.50 26.87 -9.03
C THR A 561 -14.74 25.60 -8.22
N TYR A 562 -15.98 25.10 -8.17
CA TYR A 562 -16.37 23.86 -7.49
C TYR A 562 -16.25 22.61 -8.38
N LEU A 563 -15.97 22.77 -9.68
CA LEU A 563 -15.89 21.65 -10.61
C LEU A 563 -14.72 20.73 -10.23
N ARG A 564 -15.04 19.52 -9.78
CA ARG A 564 -14.09 18.47 -9.38
C ARG A 564 -13.89 17.42 -10.45
N GLU A 565 -14.96 17.06 -11.15
CA GLU A 565 -14.98 16.05 -12.18
C GLU A 565 -15.55 16.63 -13.47
N LEU A 566 -14.76 16.58 -14.54
CA LEU A 566 -15.19 16.94 -15.88
C LEU A 566 -14.88 15.79 -16.82
N GLU A 567 -15.92 15.31 -17.52
CA GLU A 567 -15.81 14.27 -18.53
C GLU A 567 -16.55 14.72 -19.80
N LEU A 568 -15.81 14.81 -20.90
CA LEU A 568 -16.34 15.25 -22.19
C LEU A 568 -16.10 14.17 -23.24
N HIS A 569 -17.21 13.64 -23.76
CA HIS A 569 -17.22 12.78 -24.95
C HIS A 569 -17.64 13.59 -26.17
N ASP A 570 -17.29 13.10 -27.36
CA ASP A 570 -17.70 13.69 -28.65
C ASP A 570 -17.27 15.16 -28.84
N TYR A 571 -16.18 15.59 -28.20
CA TYR A 571 -15.58 16.91 -28.33
C TYR A 571 -14.75 17.03 -29.62
N GLN A 572 -15.22 17.86 -30.54
CA GLN A 572 -14.62 18.00 -31.88
C GLN A 572 -13.44 18.97 -31.98
N PRO A 573 -13.38 20.09 -31.24
CA PRO A 573 -12.26 21.00 -31.36
C PRO A 573 -10.93 20.30 -31.09
N ALA A 574 -9.92 20.63 -31.91
CA ALA A 574 -8.59 20.05 -31.79
C ALA A 574 -7.81 20.55 -30.55
N THR A 575 -8.31 21.59 -29.88
CA THR A 575 -7.72 22.18 -28.68
C THR A 575 -8.79 22.41 -27.65
N ILE A 576 -8.50 22.06 -26.39
CA ILE A 576 -9.29 22.46 -25.23
C ILE A 576 -8.44 23.31 -24.28
N THR A 577 -9.02 24.40 -23.78
CA THR A 577 -8.40 25.31 -22.81
C THR A 577 -9.25 25.34 -21.55
N LEU A 578 -8.66 24.88 -20.45
CA LEU A 578 -9.30 24.86 -19.13
C LEU A 578 -8.46 25.70 -18.16
N ALA A 579 -9.04 26.77 -17.65
CA ALA A 579 -8.39 27.73 -16.78
C ALA A 579 -9.21 27.94 -15.50
N GLU A 580 -8.53 28.27 -14.41
CA GLU A 580 -9.15 28.70 -13.14
C GLU A 580 -10.11 27.65 -12.54
N LEU A 581 -9.70 26.37 -12.55
CA LEU A 581 -10.44 25.27 -11.94
C LEU A 581 -9.72 24.75 -10.67
N PRO A 582 -9.72 25.51 -9.57
CA PRO A 582 -8.92 25.24 -8.38
C PRO A 582 -9.24 23.90 -7.70
N ASN A 583 -10.47 23.41 -7.84
CA ASN A 583 -10.92 22.15 -7.24
C ASN A 583 -10.99 20.97 -8.22
N LEU A 584 -10.59 21.12 -9.48
CA LEU A 584 -10.60 20.02 -10.44
C LEU A 584 -9.63 18.91 -10.00
N VAL A 585 -10.14 17.70 -9.81
CA VAL A 585 -9.38 16.52 -9.36
C VAL A 585 -9.24 15.51 -10.50
N SER A 586 -10.32 15.32 -11.27
CA SER A 586 -10.39 14.35 -12.36
C SER A 586 -10.84 15.02 -13.66
N LEU A 587 -10.06 14.82 -14.71
CA LEU A 587 -10.35 15.29 -16.07
C LEU A 587 -10.35 14.11 -17.04
N ARG A 588 -11.46 13.87 -17.73
CA ARG A 588 -11.59 12.79 -18.70
C ARG A 588 -11.94 13.37 -20.07
N LEU A 589 -11.03 13.17 -21.00
CA LEU A 589 -11.04 13.71 -22.36
C LEU A 589 -10.65 12.63 -23.38
N HIS A 590 -10.73 11.36 -23.02
CA HIS A 590 -10.36 10.25 -23.90
C HIS A 590 -11.31 10.12 -25.10
N ASP A 591 -10.85 9.41 -26.14
CA ASP A 591 -11.62 9.10 -27.35
C ASP A 591 -12.19 10.35 -28.08
N ASN A 592 -11.44 11.44 -28.09
CA ASN A 592 -11.77 12.69 -28.80
C ASN A 592 -10.81 12.93 -29.99
N GLN A 593 -10.82 14.15 -30.54
CA GLN A 593 -9.94 14.54 -31.67
C GLN A 593 -8.85 15.56 -31.25
N LEU A 594 -8.48 15.57 -29.97
CA LEU A 594 -7.57 16.57 -29.42
C LEU A 594 -6.14 16.39 -29.93
N THR A 595 -5.53 17.51 -30.30
CA THR A 595 -4.11 17.65 -30.62
C THR A 595 -3.36 18.51 -29.59
N SER A 596 -4.11 19.23 -28.73
CA SER A 596 -3.58 20.07 -27.66
C SER A 596 -4.55 20.12 -26.47
N ILE A 597 -4.02 20.04 -25.24
CA ILE A 597 -4.76 20.27 -24.00
C ILE A 597 -4.01 21.34 -23.21
N GLN A 598 -4.67 22.45 -22.91
CA GLN A 598 -4.08 23.58 -22.18
C GLN A 598 -4.74 23.70 -20.82
N LEU A 599 -3.95 23.54 -19.75
CA LEU A 599 -4.42 23.62 -18.37
C LEU A 599 -3.74 24.78 -17.64
N SER A 600 -4.51 25.54 -16.89
CA SER A 600 -3.98 26.52 -15.94
C SER A 600 -4.87 26.63 -14.71
N GLY A 601 -4.28 26.91 -13.55
CA GLY A 601 -5.05 27.04 -12.30
C GLY A 601 -5.76 25.76 -11.86
N THR A 602 -5.15 24.58 -12.10
CA THR A 602 -5.66 23.24 -11.71
C THR A 602 -4.79 22.57 -10.62
N PRO A 603 -4.53 23.22 -9.48
CA PRO A 603 -3.57 22.77 -8.46
C PRO A 603 -3.94 21.43 -7.79
N LEU A 604 -5.15 20.92 -7.99
CA LEU A 604 -5.66 19.67 -7.38
C LEU A 604 -5.88 18.52 -8.36
N LEU A 605 -5.61 18.74 -9.65
CA LEU A 605 -5.74 17.71 -10.67
C LEU A 605 -4.76 16.58 -10.35
N ASN A 606 -5.25 15.36 -10.09
CA ASN A 606 -4.42 14.19 -9.85
C ASN A 606 -4.79 13.02 -10.77
N TYR A 607 -5.82 13.18 -11.59
CA TYR A 607 -6.23 12.20 -12.58
C TYR A 607 -6.56 12.89 -13.89
N ILE A 608 -5.91 12.44 -14.97
CA ILE A 608 -6.27 12.83 -16.34
C ILE A 608 -6.37 11.58 -17.22
N SER A 609 -7.45 11.47 -17.98
CA SER A 609 -7.60 10.46 -19.03
C SER A 609 -7.70 11.13 -20.38
N CYS A 610 -6.76 10.84 -21.27
CA CYS A 610 -6.69 11.45 -22.59
C CYS A 610 -6.29 10.48 -23.70
N TYR A 611 -6.29 9.16 -23.46
CA TYR A 611 -6.06 8.14 -24.51
C TYR A 611 -7.06 8.28 -25.68
N GLY A 612 -6.75 7.68 -26.83
CA GLY A 612 -7.65 7.71 -27.99
C GLY A 612 -7.79 9.10 -28.65
N ASN A 613 -6.80 9.98 -28.45
CA ASN A 613 -6.71 11.30 -29.09
C ASN A 613 -5.57 11.35 -30.12
N LYS A 614 -5.29 12.54 -30.65
CA LYS A 614 -4.21 12.80 -31.63
C LYS A 614 -3.08 13.63 -31.01
N LEU A 615 -2.81 13.46 -29.71
CA LEU A 615 -1.74 14.19 -29.02
C LEU A 615 -0.38 13.70 -29.53
N THR A 616 0.46 14.65 -29.94
CA THR A 616 1.85 14.38 -30.30
C THR A 616 2.72 14.29 -29.05
N VAL A 617 3.98 13.84 -29.20
CA VAL A 617 4.95 13.86 -28.09
C VAL A 617 5.18 15.30 -27.59
N GLU A 618 5.27 16.28 -28.49
CA GLU A 618 5.45 17.68 -28.07
C GLU A 618 4.22 18.22 -27.34
N ALA A 619 3.00 17.91 -27.82
CA ALA A 619 1.78 18.24 -27.09
C ALA A 619 1.75 17.57 -25.70
N GLY A 620 2.24 16.34 -25.58
CA GLY A 620 2.38 15.66 -24.29
C GLY A 620 3.33 16.36 -23.32
N LYS A 621 4.43 16.94 -23.82
CA LYS A 621 5.34 17.76 -23.00
C LYS A 621 4.62 18.98 -22.44
N ASP A 622 3.82 19.66 -23.26
CA ASP A 622 3.04 20.83 -22.84
C ASP A 622 1.98 20.46 -21.79
N VAL A 623 1.28 19.34 -21.99
CA VAL A 623 0.33 18.81 -21.00
C VAL A 623 1.05 18.57 -19.68
N ILE A 624 2.13 17.80 -19.67
CA ILE A 624 2.89 17.49 -18.46
C ILE A 624 3.44 18.76 -17.80
N ALA A 625 3.93 19.72 -18.59
CA ALA A 625 4.42 21.00 -18.08
C ALA A 625 3.34 21.77 -17.31
N SER A 626 2.09 21.71 -17.78
CA SER A 626 0.92 22.32 -17.14
C SER A 626 0.41 21.59 -15.90
N LEU A 627 0.75 20.30 -15.72
CA LEU A 627 0.30 19.52 -14.57
C LEU A 627 0.97 19.99 -13.26
N PRO A 628 0.23 20.00 -12.14
CA PRO A 628 0.76 20.32 -10.82
C PRO A 628 1.78 19.26 -10.35
N LYS A 629 2.70 19.67 -9.47
CA LYS A 629 3.59 18.71 -8.78
C LYS A 629 2.79 17.89 -7.77
N ARG A 630 3.07 16.60 -7.69
CA ARG A 630 2.37 15.63 -6.84
C ARG A 630 3.34 14.91 -5.91
N LEU A 631 2.85 14.63 -4.70
CA LEU A 631 3.56 13.76 -3.76
C LEU A 631 3.23 12.30 -4.09
N GLU A 632 4.16 11.39 -3.80
CA GLU A 632 3.98 9.96 -4.04
C GLU A 632 2.72 9.41 -3.36
N ALA A 633 2.42 9.89 -2.15
CA ALA A 633 1.22 9.54 -1.39
C ALA A 633 -0.10 9.93 -2.09
N GLU A 634 -0.08 10.89 -3.04
CA GLU A 634 -1.28 11.38 -3.75
C GLU A 634 -1.66 10.52 -4.96
N ARG A 635 -0.78 9.59 -5.38
CA ARG A 635 -1.04 8.60 -6.45
C ARG A 635 -1.61 9.19 -7.75
N ALA A 636 -0.99 10.23 -8.28
CA ALA A 636 -1.47 10.90 -9.48
C ALA A 636 -1.22 10.10 -10.77
N THR A 637 -2.21 10.08 -11.68
CA THR A 637 -2.21 9.20 -12.87
C THR A 637 -2.62 9.94 -14.16
N ILE A 638 -1.91 9.63 -15.25
CA ILE A 638 -2.22 10.04 -16.62
C ILE A 638 -2.55 8.76 -17.41
N LEU A 639 -3.81 8.54 -17.77
CA LEU A 639 -4.16 7.52 -18.77
C LEU A 639 -3.86 8.08 -20.16
N TRP A 640 -2.68 7.72 -20.68
CA TRP A 640 -2.17 8.25 -21.95
C TRP A 640 -2.49 7.35 -23.13
N LEU A 641 -2.50 6.03 -22.90
CA LEU A 641 -2.71 5.01 -23.93
C LEU A 641 -3.88 4.08 -23.59
N ASN A 642 -4.39 3.42 -24.62
CA ASN A 642 -5.23 2.23 -24.58
C ASN A 642 -4.74 1.25 -25.67
N SER A 643 -3.62 0.57 -25.44
CA SER A 643 -2.96 -0.25 -26.48
C SER A 643 -3.76 -1.49 -26.91
N LYS A 644 -4.76 -1.89 -26.12
CA LYS A 644 -5.72 -2.94 -26.48
C LYS A 644 -6.97 -2.41 -27.20
N GLY A 645 -7.18 -1.10 -27.19
CA GLY A 645 -8.33 -0.47 -27.84
C GLY A 645 -8.23 -0.49 -29.36
N ALA A 646 -9.37 -0.37 -30.03
CA ALA A 646 -9.46 -0.35 -31.49
C ALA A 646 -9.16 1.03 -32.14
N GLY A 647 -8.93 2.06 -31.32
CA GLY A 647 -8.79 3.46 -31.77
C GLY A 647 -7.35 3.86 -32.14
N VAL A 648 -7.22 5.01 -32.81
CA VAL A 648 -5.92 5.69 -32.98
C VAL A 648 -5.60 6.37 -31.67
N ASP A 649 -4.45 6.03 -31.09
CA ASP A 649 -4.04 6.50 -29.78
C ASP A 649 -3.02 7.64 -29.88
N ASN A 650 -2.73 8.26 -28.74
CA ASN A 650 -1.73 9.32 -28.65
C ASN A 650 -0.33 8.80 -29.04
N ALA A 651 0.50 9.70 -29.56
CA ALA A 651 1.91 9.41 -29.70
C ALA A 651 2.57 9.31 -28.31
N PHE A 652 3.41 8.30 -28.10
CA PHE A 652 4.13 8.09 -26.85
C PHE A 652 5.63 8.02 -27.09
N ALA A 653 6.39 8.63 -26.17
CA ALA A 653 7.83 8.50 -26.08
C ALA A 653 8.25 8.40 -24.62
N LYS A 654 9.31 7.64 -24.33
CA LYS A 654 9.82 7.42 -22.98
C LYS A 654 10.13 8.71 -22.21
N GLU A 655 10.50 9.77 -22.93
CA GLU A 655 10.73 11.11 -22.36
C GLU A 655 9.50 11.65 -21.62
N LEU A 656 8.28 11.44 -22.14
CA LEU A 656 7.04 11.87 -21.47
C LEU A 656 6.90 11.24 -20.10
N GLN A 657 7.19 9.93 -20.01
CA GLN A 657 7.10 9.21 -18.76
C GLN A 657 8.09 9.75 -17.72
N LEU A 658 9.32 10.08 -18.12
CA LEU A 658 10.32 10.67 -17.23
C LEU A 658 9.90 12.06 -16.76
N LEU A 659 9.35 12.90 -17.65
CA LEU A 659 8.83 14.22 -17.31
C LEU A 659 7.64 14.14 -16.34
N ALA A 660 6.71 13.21 -16.59
CA ALA A 660 5.57 12.96 -15.71
C ALA A 660 6.05 12.48 -14.32
N GLN A 661 6.97 11.52 -14.28
CA GLN A 661 7.54 11.00 -13.04
C GLN A 661 8.28 12.09 -12.24
N ALA A 662 9.00 13.00 -12.90
CA ALA A 662 9.66 14.13 -12.25
C ALA A 662 8.67 15.09 -11.56
N LYS A 663 7.40 15.13 -12.02
CA LYS A 663 6.30 15.85 -11.38
C LYS A 663 5.49 15.00 -10.41
N GLY A 664 5.82 13.73 -10.20
CA GLY A 664 5.09 12.82 -9.32
C GLY A 664 3.86 12.16 -9.95
N TRP A 665 3.80 12.10 -11.29
CA TRP A 665 2.70 11.48 -12.04
C TRP A 665 3.12 10.13 -12.63
N THR A 666 2.21 9.17 -12.60
CA THR A 666 2.37 7.88 -13.27
C THR A 666 1.65 7.92 -14.61
N MET A 667 2.34 7.59 -15.70
CA MET A 667 1.69 7.37 -17.00
C MET A 667 1.26 5.91 -17.13
N SER A 668 0.01 5.70 -17.53
CA SER A 668 -0.64 4.40 -17.57
C SER A 668 -1.36 4.15 -18.90
N ASP A 669 -1.51 2.86 -19.22
CA ASP A 669 -2.26 2.30 -20.33
C ASP A 669 -3.57 1.70 -19.79
N TYR A 670 -4.70 2.13 -20.35
CA TYR A 670 -6.04 1.71 -19.94
C TYR A 670 -6.31 0.22 -20.21
N LEU A 671 -5.70 -0.36 -21.25
CA LEU A 671 -5.82 -1.79 -21.61
C LEU A 671 -7.27 -2.30 -21.67
N ASP A 672 -8.16 -1.54 -22.29
CA ASP A 672 -9.59 -1.85 -22.46
C ASP A 672 -10.29 -2.21 -21.14
N GLY A 673 -9.92 -1.53 -20.05
CA GLY A 673 -10.48 -1.72 -18.72
C GLY A 673 -10.03 -3.00 -18.00
N SER A 674 -9.18 -3.83 -18.61
CA SER A 674 -8.72 -5.11 -18.03
C SER A 674 -7.90 -4.97 -16.74
N LYS A 675 -7.52 -3.73 -16.37
CA LYS A 675 -6.79 -3.38 -15.15
C LYS A 675 -7.54 -2.37 -14.28
N GLY A 676 -8.85 -2.20 -14.51
CA GLY A 676 -9.68 -1.22 -13.84
C GLY A 676 -9.44 0.21 -14.33
N ASP A 677 -10.07 1.18 -13.66
CA ASP A 677 -10.16 2.57 -14.12
C ASP A 677 -8.84 3.36 -14.12
N THR A 678 -7.77 2.81 -13.55
CA THR A 678 -6.44 3.44 -13.51
C THR A 678 -5.43 2.82 -14.49
N GLY A 679 -5.85 1.77 -15.20
CA GLY A 679 -5.00 1.06 -16.16
C GLY A 679 -3.80 0.35 -15.51
N ALA A 680 -2.89 -0.13 -16.34
CA ALA A 680 -1.56 -0.54 -15.90
C ALA A 680 -0.57 0.60 -16.13
N PRO A 681 0.36 0.88 -15.20
CA PRO A 681 1.49 1.74 -15.48
C PRO A 681 2.16 1.30 -16.79
N ILE A 682 2.47 2.25 -17.69
CA ILE A 682 3.22 1.94 -18.89
C ILE A 682 4.60 1.49 -18.43
N GLU A 683 4.85 0.18 -18.48
CA GLU A 683 6.10 -0.37 -17.97
C GLU A 683 7.27 0.14 -18.80
N ILE A 684 8.20 0.83 -18.15
CA ILE A 684 9.58 0.78 -18.60
C ILE A 684 10.02 -0.64 -18.20
N PRO A 685 10.61 -1.46 -19.10
CA PRO A 685 11.30 -2.65 -18.64
C PRO A 685 12.21 -2.24 -17.48
N THR A 686 11.97 -2.81 -16.32
CA THR A 686 12.64 -2.50 -15.06
C THR A 686 14.10 -2.92 -15.16
N PHE A 687 14.91 -2.09 -15.81
CA PHE A 687 16.32 -1.99 -15.48
C PHE A 687 16.42 -1.10 -14.24
N ILE A 688 16.25 -1.72 -13.06
CA ILE A 688 17.03 -1.28 -11.90
C ILE A 688 18.34 -2.08 -11.95
N HIS A 689 19.20 -1.64 -12.85
CA HIS A 689 20.63 -1.52 -12.56
C HIS A 689 21.01 -0.12 -13.02
N PRO A 690 21.97 0.54 -12.35
CA PRO A 690 22.38 1.90 -12.71
C PRO A 690 22.63 1.94 -14.21
N ILE A 691 21.98 2.87 -14.90
CA ILE A 691 22.26 3.11 -16.31
C ILE A 691 23.75 3.43 -16.38
N VAL A 692 24.54 2.45 -16.82
CA VAL A 692 25.81 2.68 -17.47
C VAL A 692 25.43 3.38 -18.78
N PRO A 693 25.85 4.64 -19.00
CA PRO A 693 25.71 5.25 -20.31
C PRO A 693 26.55 4.44 -21.29
N VAL A 694 25.94 4.00 -22.38
CA VAL A 694 26.67 3.55 -23.55
C VAL A 694 27.44 4.76 -24.08
N ALA A 695 28.73 4.81 -23.74
CA ALA A 695 29.82 5.54 -24.36
C ALA A 695 29.48 6.89 -25.02
N THR A 696 29.25 7.90 -24.17
CA THR A 696 29.84 9.22 -24.37
C THR A 696 30.52 9.58 -23.06
N HIS A 697 31.85 9.60 -23.04
CA HIS A 697 32.72 9.71 -21.86
C HIS A 697 32.12 10.58 -20.74
N ALA A 698 31.52 9.93 -19.73
CA ALA A 698 31.13 10.59 -18.49
C ALA A 698 32.38 11.20 -17.84
N VAL A 699 32.23 12.38 -17.25
CA VAL A 699 33.31 13.14 -16.62
C VAL A 699 33.89 12.32 -15.47
N GLN A 700 35.09 11.79 -15.66
CA GLN A 700 35.85 11.11 -14.63
C GLN A 700 36.84 12.09 -14.01
N ILE A 701 36.90 12.07 -12.68
CA ILE A 701 37.77 12.96 -11.92
C ILE A 701 38.68 12.11 -11.05
N ARG A 702 40.00 12.31 -11.21
CA ARG A 702 41.02 11.67 -10.39
C ARG A 702 41.90 12.74 -9.77
N LEU A 703 42.00 12.72 -8.46
CA LEU A 703 42.95 13.55 -7.74
C LEU A 703 44.30 12.82 -7.65
N THR A 704 45.37 13.50 -8.04
CA THR A 704 46.76 13.04 -7.88
C THR A 704 47.47 13.92 -6.85
N ALA A 705 48.74 13.62 -6.53
CA ALA A 705 49.51 14.40 -5.57
C ALA A 705 49.64 15.88 -5.97
N ASP A 706 49.66 16.17 -7.28
CA ASP A 706 50.04 17.51 -7.79
C ASP A 706 48.94 18.16 -8.67
N ALA A 707 47.92 17.39 -9.11
CA ALA A 707 46.89 17.87 -10.02
C ALA A 707 45.53 17.15 -9.88
N LEU A 708 44.46 17.84 -10.28
CA LEU A 708 43.14 17.28 -10.54
C LEU A 708 43.06 16.89 -12.03
N GLN A 709 43.03 15.60 -12.32
CA GLN A 709 42.86 15.06 -13.68
C GLN A 709 41.37 14.88 -13.97
N ILE A 710 40.92 15.40 -15.10
CA ILE A 710 39.53 15.37 -15.56
C ILE A 710 39.52 14.74 -16.94
N SER A 711 38.78 13.65 -17.12
CA SER A 711 38.57 13.01 -18.42
C SER A 711 37.11 13.12 -18.81
N ALA A 712 36.82 13.65 -20.00
CA ALA A 712 35.49 13.79 -20.59
C ALA A 712 35.62 13.60 -22.12
N ALA A 713 34.56 13.88 -22.90
CA ALA A 713 34.70 13.88 -24.36
C ALA A 713 35.71 14.98 -24.82
N PRO A 714 36.39 14.82 -25.97
CA PRO A 714 37.31 15.84 -26.48
C PRO A 714 36.66 17.22 -26.61
N HIS A 715 37.40 18.29 -26.28
CA HIS A 715 36.93 19.69 -26.33
C HIS A 715 35.67 19.98 -25.48
N THR A 716 35.44 19.22 -24.41
CA THR A 716 34.33 19.47 -23.47
C THR A 716 34.68 20.63 -22.57
N SER A 717 33.81 21.65 -22.52
CA SER A 717 33.97 22.78 -21.60
C SER A 717 33.80 22.32 -20.15
N ILE A 718 34.71 22.78 -19.30
CA ILE A 718 34.76 22.50 -17.86
C ILE A 718 34.69 23.84 -17.12
N ALA A 719 33.77 23.95 -16.16
CA ALA A 719 33.66 25.08 -15.25
C ALA A 719 33.71 24.60 -13.79
N LEU A 720 34.49 25.27 -12.94
CA LEU A 720 34.63 24.96 -11.52
C LEU A 720 34.00 26.09 -10.70
N TYR A 721 33.02 25.76 -9.87
CA TYR A 721 32.32 26.70 -8.99
C TYR A 721 32.62 26.39 -7.53
N ASP A 722 32.64 27.41 -6.68
CA ASP A 722 32.55 27.19 -5.23
C ASP A 722 31.10 26.90 -4.78
N LEU A 723 30.91 26.60 -3.49
CA LEU A 723 29.59 26.28 -2.93
C LEU A 723 28.61 27.46 -2.88
N SER A 724 29.10 28.69 -3.08
CA SER A 724 28.23 29.88 -3.22
C SER A 724 27.75 30.08 -4.65
N GLY A 725 28.24 29.27 -5.59
CA GLY A 725 27.92 29.35 -7.01
C GLY A 725 28.80 30.32 -7.80
N GLN A 726 29.90 30.82 -7.22
CA GLN A 726 30.82 31.71 -7.93
C GLN A 726 31.81 30.89 -8.78
N LEU A 727 31.99 31.29 -10.04
CA LEU A 727 32.91 30.64 -10.98
C LEU A 727 34.37 30.93 -10.59
N GLN A 728 35.14 29.87 -10.38
CA GLN A 728 36.54 29.90 -9.96
C GLN A 728 37.48 29.68 -11.14
N LEU A 729 37.12 28.78 -12.07
CA LEU A 729 37.94 28.47 -13.24
C LEU A 729 37.06 27.95 -14.39
N GLN A 730 37.40 28.31 -15.64
CA GLN A 730 36.79 27.73 -16.83
C GLN A 730 37.85 27.31 -17.85
N THR A 731 37.72 26.11 -18.39
CA THR A 731 38.66 25.51 -19.35
C THR A 731 37.95 24.49 -20.24
N GLU A 732 38.70 23.68 -20.99
CA GLU A 732 38.17 22.57 -21.79
C GLU A 732 39.13 21.38 -21.80
N THR A 733 38.63 20.18 -22.09
CA THR A 733 39.46 18.99 -22.36
C THR A 733 40.17 19.09 -23.69
N ASP A 734 41.34 18.46 -23.80
CA ASP A 734 42.11 18.42 -25.04
C ASP A 734 41.49 17.46 -26.08
N ALA A 735 42.19 17.27 -27.21
CA ALA A 735 41.75 16.42 -28.31
C ALA A 735 41.62 14.93 -27.93
N GLU A 736 42.22 14.50 -26.82
CA GLU A 736 42.08 13.13 -26.29
C GLU A 736 41.07 13.07 -25.13
N GLY A 737 40.40 14.18 -24.81
CA GLY A 737 39.40 14.23 -23.77
C GLY A 737 39.97 14.30 -22.36
N LEU A 738 41.24 14.72 -22.20
CA LEU A 738 41.86 14.87 -20.88
C LEU A 738 42.13 16.35 -20.55
N ARG A 739 42.03 16.71 -19.28
CA ARG A 739 42.48 17.99 -18.75
C ARG A 739 43.10 17.81 -17.38
N GLU A 740 44.27 18.40 -17.17
CA GLU A 740 44.92 18.43 -15.86
C GLU A 740 44.90 19.85 -15.31
N LEU A 741 44.40 20.01 -14.08
CA LEU A 741 44.41 21.27 -13.34
C LEU A 741 45.43 21.16 -12.19
N PRO A 742 46.52 21.93 -12.19
CA PRO A 742 47.47 21.95 -11.08
C PRO A 742 46.78 22.38 -9.79
N LEU A 743 47.02 21.69 -8.68
CA LEU A 743 46.39 22.04 -7.39
C LEU A 743 46.83 23.41 -6.87
N THR A 744 47.94 23.96 -7.36
CA THR A 744 48.34 25.35 -7.08
C THR A 744 47.35 26.38 -7.61
N ALA A 745 46.50 26.03 -8.58
CA ALA A 745 45.46 26.89 -9.14
C ALA A 745 44.07 26.67 -8.50
N CYS A 746 43.91 25.64 -7.65
CA CYS A 746 42.66 25.30 -6.99
C CYS A 746 42.93 24.98 -5.52
N PRO A 747 42.77 25.97 -4.60
CA PRO A 747 43.09 25.76 -3.19
C PRO A 747 42.22 24.65 -2.57
N ALA A 748 42.67 24.11 -1.43
CA ALA A 748 41.92 23.09 -0.70
C ALA A 748 40.50 23.58 -0.36
N GLY A 749 39.49 22.77 -0.68
CA GLY A 749 38.11 23.19 -0.60
C GLY A 749 37.14 22.27 -1.34
N LEU A 750 35.87 22.61 -1.24
CA LEU A 750 34.77 21.87 -1.85
C LEU A 750 34.22 22.66 -3.05
N TYR A 751 34.24 22.02 -4.21
CA TYR A 751 33.87 22.64 -5.48
C TYR A 751 32.79 21.83 -6.20
N ILE A 752 32.08 22.49 -7.12
CA ILE A 752 31.22 21.86 -8.11
C ILE A 752 31.88 22.03 -9.47
N LEU A 753 32.29 20.91 -10.07
CA LEU A 753 32.79 20.87 -11.44
C LEU A 753 31.62 20.58 -12.38
N ALA A 754 31.32 21.49 -13.29
CA ALA A 754 30.24 21.37 -14.25
C ALA A 754 30.75 21.28 -15.69
N THR A 755 30.07 20.48 -16.48
CA THR A 755 30.16 20.40 -17.94
C THR A 755 28.76 20.63 -18.53
N PRO A 756 28.59 20.79 -19.85
CA PRO A 756 27.28 20.99 -20.45
C PRO A 756 26.26 19.87 -20.16
N SER A 757 26.74 18.66 -19.86
CA SER A 757 25.89 17.46 -19.66
C SER A 757 25.73 17.04 -18.20
N GLU A 758 26.63 17.43 -17.29
CA GLU A 758 26.62 16.98 -15.90
C GLU A 758 27.43 17.86 -14.94
N ALA A 759 27.16 17.78 -13.64
CA ALA A 759 27.92 18.45 -12.59
C ALA A 759 28.29 17.48 -11.45
N VAL A 760 29.55 17.53 -11.01
CA VAL A 760 30.14 16.62 -10.03
C VAL A 760 30.76 17.41 -8.88
N LYS A 761 30.53 16.95 -7.65
CA LYS A 761 31.13 17.53 -6.45
C LYS A 761 32.57 17.05 -6.29
N VAL A 762 33.52 17.97 -6.20
CA VAL A 762 34.95 17.67 -6.07
C VAL A 762 35.46 18.19 -4.73
N VAL A 763 36.09 17.31 -3.97
CA VAL A 763 36.80 17.66 -2.73
C VAL A 763 38.29 17.72 -3.06
N ILE A 764 38.90 18.89 -2.93
CA ILE A 764 40.36 19.05 -2.99
C ILE A 764 40.84 19.12 -1.51
N PRO A 765 41.52 18.08 -1.02
CA PRO A 765 41.96 17.97 0.37
C PRO A 765 43.05 18.96 0.76
#